data_AF-V4UFA0-F1
#
_entry.id   AF-V4UFA0-F1
#
_cell.length_a   1.000
_cell.length_b   1.000
_cell.length_c   1.000
_cell.angle_alpha   90.00
_cell.angle_beta   90.00
_cell.angle_gamma   90.00
#
_symmetry.space_group_name_H-M   'P 1'
#
loop_
_entity.id
_entity.type
_entity.pdbx_description
1 polymer ?
#
loop_
_entity_poly.entity_id
_entity_poly.type
_entity_poly.pdbx_seq_one_letter_code
_entity_poly.pdbx_strand_id
1 'polypeptide(L)'
;MHRASLACSSDPVFLSPSSPRLPLSLPLQHQLPRSLPASLGVQLLSTSPQIYRRAVSLLHSSATQEIVETSTSGLDFVDVGYIYSVHGLQGEISVKPSTDFPELRFTTPGTRWLRQQALGRETIREVKLIDGREHPGQKSWILTFEGIDTVEQARPLVGSTLLAREGDRPELEDGEFYTRDLVGMRVVMKETGELVGTVVNVFNSGANDLLHVMCYSSVNVVEGSEEASSSASDASGRLVWIPFVEEIVPIVDMNGREMQITPPKGLLELNLRTDERSKKERRQLEWKERKKFQKRLIAAKKKLREMEQQHVFHGFRFGEKYQMSLLANHIVGINSKLLQQALQNIEIPSKRWNATELMNATKAELMISSLKISGEGSLGPCAHAKKVGTNSSLQKKGNHLVSEGKKAMVLVVHNCEEGNECDPHSVVSESTANKSLALLQTLLSDNQRFVKIENRASMPLVLVLPALEMQMLEKLFLDNDHFAFDSKKVWFLEEEKLPIVSRSPTEQNKFKILMKSPWEILQAPVGSGGVFSLLSSHNIIKNLDELGVEYIQICTANPRNAIGNSMFLGFVKSCGADIGFQISEYAKHSEERFNTMLSMNVMKKLTNHINKLEFYATPKLNSHVEKVDKEFIDVIPAAPNSYELRSSIYSCLNACSLDKVCVMEITE
;
A
#
# COMPACT_ATOMS: atom_id res chain seq x y z
N MET A 1 -17.08 52.55 21.08
CA MET A 1 -17.71 53.32 22.19
C MET A 1 -18.15 52.34 23.27
N HIS A 2 -17.67 52.58 24.49
CA HIS A 2 -18.17 52.23 25.84
C HIS A 2 -18.66 50.81 26.24
N ARG A 3 -17.80 50.17 27.06
CA ARG A 3 -18.00 49.58 28.40
C ARG A 3 -19.42 49.46 29.01
N ALA A 4 -19.74 48.22 29.43
CA ALA A 4 -19.94 47.69 30.81
C ALA A 4 -20.81 48.42 31.86
N SER A 5 -21.63 47.63 32.60
CA SER A 5 -22.03 47.70 34.04
C SER A 5 -23.39 47.00 34.26
N LEU A 6 -23.89 46.49 35.41
CA LEU A 6 -23.45 45.99 36.74
C LEU A 6 -24.75 45.68 37.56
N ALA A 7 -24.64 44.92 38.67
CA ALA A 7 -25.45 44.92 39.94
C ALA A 7 -25.86 43.49 40.41
N CYS A 8 -25.30 42.93 41.50
CA CYS A 8 -25.62 43.05 42.96
C CYS A 8 -26.85 42.21 43.39
N SER A 9 -27.01 41.56 44.58
CA SER A 9 -26.20 41.20 45.78
C SER A 9 -27.09 40.34 46.73
N SER A 10 -26.52 39.86 47.85
CA SER A 10 -27.08 39.58 49.21
C SER A 10 -27.43 38.14 49.70
N ASP A 11 -26.84 37.79 50.87
CA ASP A 11 -26.96 36.59 51.75
C ASP A 11 -28.24 36.58 52.66
N PRO A 12 -28.52 35.59 53.57
CA PRO A 12 -27.81 35.40 54.88
C PRO A 12 -27.75 33.97 55.56
N VAL A 13 -26.66 33.72 56.32
CA VAL A 13 -26.47 33.21 57.74
C VAL A 13 -27.20 31.94 58.32
N PHE A 14 -26.47 30.93 58.89
CA PHE A 14 -26.34 30.58 60.35
C PHE A 14 -25.73 29.17 60.73
N LEU A 15 -24.88 29.20 61.78
CA LEU A 15 -24.58 28.27 62.91
C LEU A 15 -23.71 26.98 62.81
N SER A 16 -22.61 27.02 63.58
CA SER A 16 -21.82 25.93 64.22
C SER A 16 -22.33 25.62 65.65
N PRO A 17 -21.96 24.54 66.39
CA PRO A 17 -20.62 24.35 67.03
C PRO A 17 -20.14 22.87 67.15
N SER A 18 -18.87 22.53 67.34
CA SER A 18 -18.19 22.43 68.66
C SER A 18 -16.82 21.73 68.49
N SER A 19 -15.85 22.08 69.34
CA SER A 19 -14.51 21.46 69.52
C SER A 19 -14.38 21.05 71.01
N PRO A 20 -13.38 20.24 71.49
CA PRO A 20 -12.02 20.79 71.71
C PRO A 20 -10.81 19.79 71.88
N ARG A 21 -9.58 20.36 71.93
CA ARG A 21 -8.34 20.00 72.72
C ARG A 21 -7.31 18.92 72.24
N LEU A 22 -6.19 19.38 71.62
CA LEU A 22 -4.76 19.53 72.08
C LEU A 22 -4.13 18.58 73.15
N PRO A 23 -2.77 18.55 73.43
CA PRO A 23 -1.53 19.04 72.74
C PRO A 23 -0.20 18.18 72.94
N LEU A 24 0.97 18.77 72.55
CA LEU A 24 2.38 18.61 73.05
C LEU A 24 3.32 17.66 72.27
N SER A 25 4.64 17.86 72.06
CA SER A 25 5.63 18.96 72.17
C SER A 25 7.02 18.43 71.71
N LEU A 26 7.91 19.30 71.18
CA LEU A 26 9.36 19.09 70.82
C LEU A 26 10.28 18.98 72.08
N PRO A 27 11.65 19.07 72.09
CA PRO A 27 12.75 19.07 71.06
C PRO A 27 14.03 18.25 71.47
N LEU A 28 15.10 18.22 70.64
CA LEU A 28 16.50 18.54 71.07
C LEU A 28 17.50 18.64 69.90
N GLN A 29 18.27 19.74 69.89
CA GLN A 29 19.39 20.08 69.01
C GLN A 29 20.73 19.69 69.66
N HIS A 30 21.78 19.46 68.85
CA HIS A 30 23.09 20.04 69.14
C HIS A 30 23.75 20.65 67.88
N GLN A 31 24.25 21.86 68.12
CA GLN A 31 24.98 22.87 67.35
C GLN A 31 26.42 22.41 66.99
N LEU A 32 27.30 23.01 66.17
CA LEU A 32 27.52 24.18 65.25
C LEU A 32 28.99 23.94 64.68
N PRO A 33 29.66 24.77 63.83
CA PRO A 33 29.40 26.16 63.46
C PRO A 33 29.53 26.56 61.96
N ARG A 34 29.10 27.81 61.74
CA ARG A 34 29.24 28.68 60.57
C ARG A 34 30.67 28.82 60.03
N SER A 35 30.80 28.93 58.70
CA SER A 35 31.46 30.09 58.06
C SER A 35 31.03 30.23 56.59
N LEU A 36 30.77 31.47 56.17
CA LEU A 36 30.73 31.95 54.78
C LEU A 36 32.01 32.81 54.61
N PRO A 37 32.64 32.89 53.43
CA PRO A 37 32.16 33.86 52.43
C PRO A 37 32.35 33.49 50.93
N ALA A 38 31.50 34.13 50.12
CA ALA A 38 31.74 34.79 48.82
C ALA A 38 32.53 34.11 47.68
N SER A 39 31.77 33.82 46.61
CA SER A 39 32.01 34.12 45.18
C SER A 39 33.38 33.89 44.53
N LEU A 40 33.41 32.98 43.54
CA LEU A 40 33.99 33.16 42.20
C LEU A 40 33.39 32.07 41.28
N GLY A 41 32.90 32.48 40.10
CA GLY A 41 31.99 31.70 39.27
C GLY A 41 32.64 30.59 38.44
N VAL A 42 31.81 29.62 38.03
CA VAL A 42 32.06 28.73 36.88
C VAL A 42 30.75 28.57 36.11
N GLN A 43 30.88 28.73 34.80
CA GLN A 43 29.84 28.79 33.80
C GLN A 43 29.16 27.44 33.57
N LEU A 44 27.88 27.52 33.17
CA LEU A 44 27.09 26.40 32.67
C LEU A 44 27.79 25.69 31.50
N LEU A 45 27.84 24.35 31.56
CA LEU A 45 28.03 23.50 30.39
C LEU A 45 26.73 22.70 30.17
N SER A 46 25.98 23.14 29.17
CA SER A 46 24.85 22.41 28.59
C SER A 46 25.38 21.25 27.74
N THR A 47 25.06 20.02 28.11
CA THR A 47 25.27 18.84 27.29
C THR A 47 24.17 18.76 26.23
N SER A 48 24.56 18.85 24.96
CA SER A 48 23.71 18.50 23.81
C SER A 48 24.13 17.13 23.27
N PRO A 49 23.19 16.27 22.83
CA PRO A 49 23.53 14.97 22.30
C PRO A 49 24.10 15.12 20.88
N GLN A 50 25.25 14.50 20.65
CA GLN A 50 25.95 14.47 19.38
C GLN A 50 25.13 13.70 18.33
N ILE A 51 24.68 14.42 17.31
CA ILE A 51 24.19 13.85 16.05
C ILE A 51 25.42 13.50 15.22
N TYR A 52 25.64 12.21 14.95
CA TYR A 52 26.54 11.77 13.89
C TYR A 52 25.98 12.25 12.54
N ARG A 53 26.49 13.38 12.03
CA ARG A 53 26.41 13.67 10.59
C ARG A 53 27.44 12.75 9.92
N ARG A 54 26.97 11.70 9.23
CA ARG A 54 27.73 11.18 8.10
C ARG A 54 27.91 12.34 7.13
N ALA A 55 29.14 12.76 6.89
CA ALA A 55 29.47 13.57 5.74
C ALA A 55 29.19 12.68 4.52
N VAL A 56 28.11 12.98 3.81
CA VAL A 56 27.85 12.38 2.49
C VAL A 56 28.76 13.11 1.52
N SER A 57 29.62 12.36 0.83
CA SER A 57 30.40 12.87 -0.29
C SER A 57 29.40 13.32 -1.37
N LEU A 58 29.42 14.61 -1.71
CA LEU A 58 28.51 15.17 -2.70
C LEU A 58 29.14 15.04 -4.07
N LEU A 59 28.52 14.23 -4.95
CA LEU A 59 28.82 14.27 -6.38
C LEU A 59 28.23 15.55 -6.94
N HIS A 60 29.07 16.39 -7.52
CA HIS A 60 28.64 17.65 -8.12
C HIS A 60 29.10 17.75 -9.57
N SER A 61 28.20 18.27 -10.39
CA SER A 61 28.41 18.59 -11.80
C SER A 61 28.79 20.06 -11.92
N SER A 62 30.02 20.36 -12.31
CA SER A 62 30.46 21.75 -12.53
C SER A 62 30.12 22.20 -13.95
N ALA A 63 28.96 22.85 -14.13
CA ALA A 63 28.70 23.84 -15.20
C ALA A 63 27.27 24.43 -15.15
N THR A 64 27.16 25.67 -15.65
CA THR A 64 25.92 26.44 -15.88
C THR A 64 25.12 25.90 -17.08
N GLN A 65 23.78 26.05 -17.01
CA GLN A 65 22.81 25.69 -18.06
C GLN A 65 23.05 26.41 -19.40
N GLU A 66 23.38 25.65 -20.44
CA GLU A 66 23.11 26.02 -21.83
C GLU A 66 22.22 24.94 -22.47
N ILE A 67 21.17 25.39 -23.15
CA ILE A 67 20.34 24.54 -24.02
C ILE A 67 21.20 24.23 -25.24
N VAL A 68 21.65 22.98 -25.39
CA VAL A 68 22.51 22.59 -26.52
C VAL A 68 21.64 22.25 -27.73
N GLU A 69 21.55 23.20 -28.66
CA GLU A 69 21.34 22.90 -30.07
C GLU A 69 22.66 22.39 -30.66
N THR A 70 22.65 21.16 -31.17
CA THR A 70 23.80 20.55 -31.86
C THR A 70 24.00 21.20 -33.23
N SER A 71 24.78 22.27 -33.29
CA SER A 71 25.43 22.71 -34.53
C SER A 71 26.94 22.58 -34.39
N THR A 72 27.48 21.50 -34.95
CA THR A 72 28.91 21.26 -35.10
C THR A 72 29.51 22.31 -36.02
N SER A 73 30.22 23.28 -35.46
CA SER A 73 31.03 24.24 -36.24
C SER A 73 32.27 24.69 -35.46
N GLY A 74 33.27 23.80 -35.41
CA GLY A 74 34.65 24.10 -35.81
C GLY A 74 35.45 25.20 -35.09
N LEU A 75 35.27 25.44 -33.79
CA LEU A 75 36.20 26.25 -33.00
C LEU A 75 36.36 25.64 -31.60
N ASP A 76 37.55 25.08 -31.30
CA ASP A 76 37.95 24.39 -30.05
C ASP A 76 38.05 25.34 -28.82
N PHE A 77 37.06 26.20 -28.63
CA PHE A 77 37.08 27.27 -27.62
C PHE A 77 35.82 27.24 -26.76
N VAL A 78 36.00 27.47 -25.45
CA VAL A 78 34.93 27.60 -24.46
C VAL A 78 34.93 29.02 -23.92
N ASP A 79 33.74 29.63 -23.80
CA ASP A 79 33.56 30.95 -23.21
C ASP A 79 33.88 30.91 -21.71
N VAL A 80 34.79 31.78 -21.24
CA VAL A 80 35.21 31.83 -19.83
C VAL A 80 34.88 33.14 -19.14
N GLY A 81 34.65 34.24 -19.88
CA GLY A 81 34.21 35.50 -19.29
C GLY A 81 33.93 36.60 -20.30
N TYR A 82 33.22 37.63 -19.87
CA TYR A 82 32.81 38.75 -20.72
C TYR A 82 33.39 40.08 -20.24
N ILE A 83 34.05 40.82 -21.13
CA ILE A 83 34.63 42.13 -20.82
C ILE A 83 33.53 43.19 -20.89
N TYR A 84 33.14 43.76 -19.75
CA TYR A 84 32.01 44.69 -19.69
C TYR A 84 32.40 46.16 -19.53
N SER A 85 33.58 46.45 -19.00
CA SER A 85 34.08 47.84 -18.86
C SER A 85 35.59 47.92 -18.73
N VAL A 86 36.12 49.14 -18.86
CA VAL A 86 37.51 49.48 -18.49
C VAL A 86 37.56 49.86 -17.00
N HIS A 87 38.66 49.55 -16.32
CA HIS A 87 38.91 49.89 -14.92
C HIS A 87 40.15 50.80 -14.81
N GLY A 88 40.06 51.84 -13.98
CA GLY A 88 41.19 52.74 -13.73
C GLY A 88 41.69 53.53 -14.95
N LEU A 89 42.91 54.07 -14.83
CA LEU A 89 43.56 54.88 -15.88
C LEU A 89 44.69 54.12 -16.60
N GLN A 90 45.08 52.94 -16.11
CA GLN A 90 46.23 52.14 -16.57
C GLN A 90 45.84 51.03 -17.56
N GLY A 91 44.72 51.17 -18.28
CA GLY A 91 44.30 50.18 -19.28
C GLY A 91 43.75 48.86 -18.72
N GLU A 92 43.53 48.75 -17.41
CA GLU A 92 42.93 47.56 -16.79
C GLU A 92 41.48 47.36 -17.28
N ILE A 93 41.01 46.11 -17.31
CA ILE A 93 39.66 45.78 -17.78
C ILE A 93 38.87 44.99 -16.75
N SER A 94 37.56 45.20 -16.71
CA SER A 94 36.64 44.45 -15.84
C SER A 94 35.92 43.35 -16.61
N VAL A 95 36.05 42.14 -16.10
CA VAL A 95 35.53 40.90 -16.69
C VAL A 95 34.52 40.27 -15.75
N LYS A 96 33.36 39.93 -16.30
CA LYS A 96 32.38 39.10 -15.60
C LYS A 96 32.70 37.63 -15.89
N PRO A 97 32.93 36.79 -14.88
CA PRO A 97 33.23 35.38 -15.07
C PRO A 97 32.02 34.64 -15.66
N SER A 98 32.29 33.73 -16.59
CA SER A 98 31.34 32.74 -17.12
C SER A 98 31.84 31.31 -16.90
N THR A 99 32.88 31.15 -16.07
CA THR A 99 33.53 29.89 -15.72
C THR A 99 33.46 29.66 -14.21
N ASP A 100 33.44 28.40 -13.80
CA ASP A 100 33.49 27.96 -12.39
C ASP A 100 34.90 28.03 -11.79
N PHE A 101 35.93 28.25 -12.62
CA PHE A 101 37.33 28.39 -12.19
C PHE A 101 37.90 29.79 -12.47
N PRO A 102 37.25 30.89 -12.03
CA PRO A 102 37.68 32.22 -12.39
C PRO A 102 39.04 32.55 -11.77
N GLU A 103 39.33 32.10 -10.55
CA GLU A 103 40.62 32.33 -9.88
C GLU A 103 41.78 31.74 -10.68
N LEU A 104 41.63 30.49 -11.13
CA LEU A 104 42.63 29.80 -11.93
C LEU A 104 42.81 30.48 -13.29
N ARG A 105 41.71 30.87 -13.94
CA ARG A 105 41.73 31.41 -15.32
C ARG A 105 42.18 32.87 -15.39
N PHE A 106 41.92 33.66 -14.36
CA PHE A 106 42.10 35.11 -14.37
C PHE A 106 43.27 35.59 -13.52
N THR A 107 43.77 34.79 -12.56
CA THR A 107 44.95 35.16 -11.76
C THR A 107 46.25 34.65 -12.38
N THR A 108 46.22 33.54 -13.13
CA THR A 108 47.44 32.95 -13.70
C THR A 108 47.87 33.70 -14.97
N PRO A 109 49.10 34.24 -15.05
CA PRO A 109 49.60 34.87 -16.26
C PRO A 109 49.68 33.86 -17.42
N GLY A 110 49.40 34.30 -18.65
CA GLY A 110 49.52 33.42 -19.83
C GLY A 110 48.67 33.84 -21.02
N THR A 111 48.73 33.05 -22.08
CA THR A 111 47.96 33.28 -23.32
C THR A 111 46.47 33.09 -23.09
N ARG A 112 45.66 34.01 -23.61
CA ARG A 112 44.19 34.00 -23.64
C ARG A 112 43.71 34.37 -25.03
N TRP A 113 42.45 34.05 -25.32
CA TRP A 113 41.84 34.34 -26.60
C TRP A 113 40.64 35.27 -26.41
N LEU A 114 40.52 36.29 -27.24
CA LEU A 114 39.40 37.22 -27.26
C LEU A 114 38.60 37.04 -28.54
N ARG A 115 37.30 36.78 -28.40
CA ARG A 115 36.35 36.85 -29.49
C ARG A 115 35.80 38.27 -29.58
N GLN A 116 36.03 38.93 -30.72
CA GLN A 116 35.54 40.27 -31.01
C GLN A 116 34.65 40.24 -32.25
N GLN A 117 33.54 41.00 -32.23
CA GLN A 117 32.73 41.28 -33.41
C GLN A 117 33.21 42.59 -34.04
N ALA A 118 33.85 42.50 -35.21
CA ALA A 118 34.25 43.66 -36.00
C ALA A 118 33.59 43.58 -37.39
N LEU A 119 32.84 44.62 -37.79
CA LEU A 119 32.18 44.71 -39.10
C LEU A 119 31.34 43.46 -39.48
N GLY A 120 30.64 42.86 -38.49
CA GLY A 120 29.78 41.69 -38.72
C GLY A 120 30.52 40.37 -38.94
N ARG A 121 31.84 40.31 -38.73
CA ARG A 121 32.63 39.06 -38.70
C ARG A 121 33.22 38.85 -37.31
N GLU A 122 33.23 37.59 -36.88
CA GLU A 122 33.89 37.17 -35.64
C GLU A 122 35.38 36.94 -35.89
N THR A 123 36.22 37.59 -35.09
CA THR A 123 37.67 37.37 -35.09
C THR A 123 38.14 36.96 -33.71
N ILE A 124 38.89 35.87 -33.64
CA ILE A 124 39.57 35.44 -32.42
C ILE A 124 40.99 35.99 -32.43
N ARG A 125 41.34 36.77 -31.40
CA ARG A 125 42.66 37.37 -31.23
C ARG A 125 43.36 36.80 -30.00
N GLU A 126 44.64 36.48 -30.13
CA GLU A 126 45.49 36.11 -29.01
C GLU A 126 45.90 37.34 -28.20
N VAL A 127 45.77 37.26 -26.88
CA VAL A 127 46.23 38.27 -25.93
C VAL A 127 46.95 37.59 -24.77
N LYS A 128 47.94 38.25 -24.17
CA LYS A 128 48.68 37.70 -23.04
C LYS A 128 48.27 38.40 -21.76
N LEU A 129 47.73 37.63 -20.81
CA LEU A 129 47.37 38.08 -19.47
C LEU A 129 48.63 38.21 -18.62
N ILE A 130 48.86 39.40 -18.06
CA ILE A 130 49.99 39.69 -17.17
C ILE A 130 49.60 39.45 -15.72
N ASP A 131 48.45 39.98 -15.30
CA ASP A 131 47.98 39.93 -13.93
C ASP A 131 46.44 40.01 -13.91
N GLY A 132 45.84 39.46 -12.86
CA GLY A 132 44.42 39.63 -12.62
C GLY A 132 44.04 39.40 -11.17
N ARG A 133 43.06 40.17 -10.71
CA ARG A 133 42.61 40.19 -9.32
C ARG A 133 41.10 40.27 -9.22
N GLU A 134 40.55 39.75 -8.14
CA GLU A 134 39.12 39.89 -7.87
C GLU A 134 38.79 41.36 -7.53
N HIS A 135 37.66 41.85 -8.04
CA HIS A 135 37.17 43.16 -7.67
C HIS A 135 36.53 43.08 -6.26
N PRO A 136 36.99 43.87 -5.28
CA PRO A 136 36.41 43.85 -3.94
C PRO A 136 34.92 44.20 -4.00
N GLY A 137 34.06 43.33 -3.48
CA GLY A 137 32.61 43.57 -3.37
C GLY A 137 31.79 43.40 -4.65
N GLN A 138 32.38 42.97 -5.77
CA GLN A 138 31.65 42.64 -7.00
C GLN A 138 32.06 41.27 -7.55
N LYS A 139 31.12 40.51 -8.11
CA LYS A 139 31.41 39.23 -8.81
C LYS A 139 32.05 39.48 -10.18
N SER A 140 33.18 40.18 -10.21
CA SER A 140 33.93 40.52 -11.41
C SER A 140 35.44 40.56 -11.14
N TRP A 141 36.22 40.40 -12.19
CA TRP A 141 37.67 40.32 -12.17
C TRP A 141 38.28 41.50 -12.90
N ILE A 142 39.37 42.05 -12.38
CA ILE A 142 40.14 43.11 -13.03
C ILE A 142 41.37 42.44 -13.64
N LEU A 143 41.55 42.57 -14.96
CA LEU A 143 42.67 41.96 -15.70
C LEU A 143 43.55 43.01 -16.36
N THR A 144 44.83 42.69 -16.48
CA THR A 144 45.84 43.49 -17.20
C THR A 144 46.46 42.66 -18.32
N PHE A 145 46.38 43.16 -19.55
CA PHE A 145 46.95 42.50 -20.73
C PHE A 145 48.24 43.17 -21.20
N GLU A 146 49.14 42.39 -21.78
CA GLU A 146 50.39 42.88 -22.37
C GLU A 146 50.10 43.83 -23.55
N GLY A 147 50.62 45.07 -23.47
CA GLY A 147 50.50 46.09 -24.51
C GLY A 147 49.22 46.93 -24.46
N ILE A 148 48.45 46.87 -23.37
CA ILE A 148 47.26 47.70 -23.13
C ILE A 148 47.46 48.47 -21.83
N ASP A 149 48.10 49.63 -21.92
CA ASP A 149 48.52 50.43 -20.75
C ASP A 149 47.67 51.71 -20.59
N THR A 150 46.78 52.00 -21.55
CA THR A 150 45.93 53.20 -21.54
C THR A 150 44.45 52.87 -21.72
N VAL A 151 43.59 53.72 -21.17
CA VAL A 151 42.12 53.61 -21.30
C VAL A 151 41.69 53.61 -22.77
N GLU A 152 42.36 54.36 -23.63
CA GLU A 152 42.07 54.44 -25.06
C GLU A 152 42.32 53.11 -25.78
N GLN A 153 43.35 52.36 -25.35
CA GLN A 153 43.67 51.03 -25.87
C GLN A 153 42.74 49.94 -25.32
N ALA A 154 42.21 50.10 -24.11
CA ALA A 154 41.31 49.13 -23.47
C ALA A 154 39.86 49.25 -23.95
N ARG A 155 39.38 50.46 -24.30
CA ARG A 155 38.00 50.70 -24.77
C ARG A 155 37.54 49.77 -25.90
N PRO A 156 38.34 49.48 -26.95
CA PRO A 156 37.96 48.57 -28.02
C PRO A 156 37.77 47.11 -27.58
N LEU A 157 38.25 46.72 -26.39
CA LEU A 157 38.07 45.36 -25.87
C LEU A 157 36.75 45.17 -25.14
N VAL A 158 36.10 46.26 -24.73
CA VAL A 158 34.79 46.21 -24.07
C VAL A 158 33.76 45.64 -25.04
N GLY A 159 33.03 44.62 -24.60
CA GLY A 159 32.13 43.84 -25.45
C GLY A 159 32.72 42.54 -25.99
N SER A 160 34.01 42.26 -25.75
CA SER A 160 34.65 41.01 -26.19
C SER A 160 34.45 39.88 -25.17
N THR A 161 34.42 38.64 -25.66
CA THR A 161 34.34 37.44 -24.82
C THR A 161 35.71 36.77 -24.73
N LEU A 162 36.16 36.49 -23.50
CA LEU A 162 37.33 35.67 -23.22
C LEU A 162 37.02 34.20 -23.44
N LEU A 163 37.94 33.55 -24.16
CA LEU A 163 37.89 32.15 -24.54
C LEU A 163 39.07 31.38 -23.94
N ALA A 164 38.85 30.13 -23.59
CA ALA A 164 39.89 29.15 -23.30
C ALA A 164 39.82 28.00 -24.31
N ARG A 165 40.97 27.37 -24.61
CA ARG A 165 41.00 26.18 -25.45
C ARG A 165 40.36 24.99 -24.74
N GLU A 166 39.68 24.14 -25.50
CA GLU A 166 39.05 22.95 -24.96
C GLU A 166 40.05 21.94 -24.36
N GLY A 167 41.30 21.92 -24.85
CA GLY A 167 42.37 21.09 -24.30
C GLY A 167 42.96 21.59 -22.97
N ASP A 168 42.65 22.82 -22.53
CA ASP A 168 43.19 23.43 -21.31
C ASP A 168 42.27 23.20 -20.09
N ARG A 169 41.41 22.16 -20.10
CA ARG A 169 40.50 21.83 -18.99
C ARG A 169 41.29 21.54 -17.71
N PRO A 170 40.95 22.16 -16.56
CA PRO A 170 41.56 21.79 -15.29
C PRO A 170 41.25 20.34 -14.92
N GLU A 171 42.18 19.70 -14.23
CA GLU A 171 41.90 18.42 -13.56
C GLU A 171 40.91 18.68 -12.41
N LEU A 172 39.89 17.84 -12.32
CA LEU A 172 38.86 17.90 -11.27
C LEU A 172 39.25 17.03 -10.07
N GLU A 173 38.67 17.31 -8.90
CA GLU A 173 38.83 16.43 -7.74
C GLU A 173 38.04 15.12 -7.88
N ASP A 174 38.42 14.10 -7.11
CA ASP A 174 37.70 12.82 -7.11
C ASP A 174 36.23 13.01 -6.70
N GLY A 175 35.31 12.64 -7.60
CA GLY A 175 33.87 12.79 -7.40
C GLY A 175 33.25 14.02 -8.07
N GLU A 176 34.06 14.88 -8.70
CA GLU A 176 33.60 15.97 -9.54
C GLU A 176 33.59 15.58 -11.02
N PHE A 177 32.54 15.96 -11.73
CA PHE A 177 32.38 15.61 -13.14
C PHE A 177 31.96 16.83 -13.97
N TYR A 178 32.49 16.94 -15.18
CA TYR A 178 31.97 17.91 -16.14
C TYR A 178 30.59 17.45 -16.65
N THR A 179 29.59 18.33 -16.58
CA THR A 179 28.22 18.11 -17.06
C THR A 179 28.19 17.53 -18.49
N ARG A 180 29.05 18.05 -19.37
CA ARG A 180 29.14 17.63 -20.78
C ARG A 180 29.61 16.18 -20.93
N ASP A 181 30.47 15.71 -20.03
CA ASP A 181 31.03 14.37 -20.12
C ASP A 181 30.03 13.32 -19.61
N LEU A 182 29.11 13.72 -18.71
CA LEU A 182 28.00 12.90 -18.23
C LEU A 182 26.89 12.68 -19.27
N VAL A 183 26.68 13.66 -20.16
CA VAL A 183 25.68 13.55 -21.24
C VAL A 183 26.09 12.47 -22.25
N GLY A 184 25.14 11.60 -22.59
CA GLY A 184 25.34 10.45 -23.47
C GLY A 184 25.86 9.19 -22.77
N MET A 185 26.10 9.20 -21.46
CA MET A 185 26.47 7.99 -20.72
C MET A 185 25.31 7.01 -20.62
N ARG A 186 25.61 5.71 -20.70
CA ARG A 186 24.62 4.63 -20.48
C ARG A 186 24.35 4.49 -18.98
N VAL A 187 23.10 4.27 -18.63
CA VAL A 187 22.64 4.08 -17.25
C VAL A 187 22.21 2.63 -17.07
N VAL A 188 22.81 1.93 -16.11
CA VAL A 188 22.53 0.51 -15.84
C VAL A 188 22.17 0.28 -14.37
N MET A 189 21.35 -0.73 -14.09
CA MET A 189 21.03 -1.14 -12.71
C MET A 189 22.20 -1.91 -12.10
N LYS A 190 22.64 -1.51 -10.91
CA LYS A 190 23.75 -2.18 -10.20
C LYS A 190 23.42 -3.63 -9.80
N GLU A 191 22.18 -3.90 -9.41
CA GLU A 191 21.76 -5.22 -8.91
C GLU A 191 21.58 -6.25 -10.03
N THR A 192 21.05 -5.82 -11.17
CA THR A 192 20.65 -6.72 -12.26
C THR A 192 21.54 -6.61 -13.51
N GLY A 193 22.35 -5.55 -13.62
CA GLY A 193 23.09 -5.22 -14.84
C GLY A 193 22.21 -4.76 -16.01
N GLU A 194 20.92 -4.51 -15.76
CA GLU A 194 19.95 -4.16 -16.80
C GLU A 194 20.17 -2.73 -17.31
N LEU A 195 20.08 -2.54 -18.63
CA LEU A 195 20.17 -1.23 -19.25
C LEU A 195 18.89 -0.42 -18.99
N VAL A 196 19.04 0.67 -18.23
CA VAL A 196 17.94 1.58 -17.89
C VAL A 196 17.73 2.61 -19.00
N GLY A 197 18.79 3.18 -19.55
CA GLY A 197 18.69 4.29 -20.50
C GLY A 197 20.00 5.00 -20.83
N THR A 198 19.88 6.20 -21.39
CA THR A 198 21.00 7.11 -21.68
C THR A 198 20.73 8.50 -21.08
N VAL A 199 21.74 9.11 -20.49
CA VAL A 199 21.65 10.50 -19.98
C VAL A 199 21.49 11.47 -21.15
N VAL A 200 20.40 12.23 -21.15
CA VAL A 200 20.10 13.27 -22.15
C VAL A 200 20.57 14.64 -21.67
N ASN A 201 20.43 14.92 -20.37
CA ASN A 201 20.80 16.23 -19.82
C ASN A 201 21.06 16.13 -18.30
N VAL A 202 21.71 17.14 -17.73
CA VAL A 202 21.95 17.28 -16.28
C VAL A 202 21.50 18.67 -15.85
N PHE A 203 20.68 18.75 -14.80
CA PHE A 203 20.10 19.99 -14.30
C PHE A 203 20.56 20.27 -12.89
N ASN A 204 21.13 21.46 -12.67
CA ASN A 204 21.47 21.93 -11.33
C ASN A 204 20.22 22.51 -10.65
N SER A 205 19.75 21.88 -9.59
CA SER A 205 18.55 22.32 -8.84
C SER A 205 18.86 23.20 -7.63
N GLY A 206 20.13 23.57 -7.43
CA GLY A 206 20.63 24.32 -6.28
C GLY A 206 20.84 23.50 -5.01
N ALA A 207 20.22 22.32 -4.90
CA ALA A 207 20.48 21.37 -3.80
C ALA A 207 21.32 20.18 -4.28
N ASN A 208 20.84 19.44 -5.28
CA ASN A 208 21.57 18.33 -5.92
C ASN A 208 21.40 18.42 -7.44
N ASP A 209 22.36 17.87 -8.19
CA ASP A 209 22.22 17.76 -9.64
C ASP A 209 21.24 16.64 -9.99
N LEU A 210 20.47 16.85 -11.05
CA LEU A 210 19.43 15.93 -11.53
C LEU A 210 19.77 15.46 -12.93
N LEU A 211 20.00 14.16 -13.09
CA LEU A 211 20.14 13.52 -14.39
C LEU A 211 18.76 13.37 -15.02
N HIS A 212 18.69 13.71 -16.30
CA HIS A 212 17.54 13.46 -17.15
C HIS A 212 17.88 12.31 -18.09
N VAL A 213 17.29 11.13 -17.85
CA VAL A 213 17.64 9.88 -18.51
C VAL A 213 16.52 9.46 -19.45
N MET A 214 16.86 9.18 -20.71
CA MET A 214 15.96 8.57 -21.69
C MET A 214 16.07 7.05 -21.59
N CYS A 215 15.02 6.43 -21.09
CA CYS A 215 14.90 5.00 -20.96
C CYS A 215 14.57 4.33 -22.29
N TYR A 216 15.26 3.21 -22.55
CA TYR A 216 14.92 2.31 -23.65
C TYR A 216 13.81 1.40 -23.15
N SER A 217 12.61 1.58 -23.69
CA SER A 217 11.46 0.74 -23.36
C SER A 217 11.67 -0.66 -23.92
N SER A 218 12.15 -1.57 -23.08
CA SER A 218 11.86 -2.98 -23.21
C SER A 218 11.60 -3.53 -21.82
N VAL A 219 10.33 -3.49 -21.39
CA VAL A 219 9.65 -4.43 -20.47
C VAL A 219 8.27 -3.85 -20.09
N ASN A 220 7.23 -4.53 -20.60
CA ASN A 220 5.83 -4.66 -20.13
C ASN A 220 4.86 -3.46 -20.25
N VAL A 221 4.22 -3.36 -21.42
CA VAL A 221 2.79 -3.03 -21.52
C VAL A 221 2.09 -4.25 -22.12
N VAL A 222 1.15 -4.81 -21.37
CA VAL A 222 0.16 -5.76 -21.91
C VAL A 222 -0.67 -4.97 -22.92
N GLU A 223 -0.50 -5.31 -24.20
CA GLU A 223 -1.31 -4.79 -25.30
C GLU A 223 -2.76 -5.25 -25.12
N GLY A 224 -3.65 -4.27 -25.05
CA GLY A 224 -5.09 -4.45 -24.96
C GLY A 224 -5.81 -3.26 -25.57
N SER A 225 -5.41 -2.88 -26.79
CA SER A 225 -6.23 -2.05 -27.68
C SER A 225 -5.64 -2.09 -29.09
N GLU A 226 -6.21 -2.93 -29.95
CA GLU A 226 -6.06 -2.81 -31.39
C GLU A 226 -6.74 -1.51 -31.84
N GLU A 227 -5.96 -0.54 -32.28
CA GLU A 227 -6.25 0.26 -33.47
C GLU A 227 -4.94 0.92 -33.92
N ALA A 228 -4.33 0.31 -34.92
CA ALA A 228 -3.18 0.85 -35.61
C ALA A 228 -3.61 2.07 -36.45
N SER A 229 -3.19 3.25 -36.04
CA SER A 229 -2.96 4.37 -36.95
C SER A 229 -1.48 4.70 -36.95
N SER A 230 -0.83 4.26 -38.02
CA SER A 230 0.54 4.54 -38.41
C SER A 230 0.84 6.03 -38.52
N SER A 231 1.79 6.51 -37.70
CA SER A 231 2.69 7.60 -38.07
C SER A 231 4.08 7.28 -37.54
N ALA A 232 4.95 6.85 -38.44
CA ALA A 232 6.37 6.63 -38.18
C ALA A 232 7.09 7.98 -38.08
N SER A 233 7.22 8.51 -36.87
CA SER A 233 8.24 9.49 -36.46
C SER A 233 8.01 9.86 -34.99
N ASP A 234 8.63 9.09 -34.09
CA ASP A 234 9.23 9.56 -32.83
C ASP A 234 9.49 8.32 -31.97
N ALA A 235 10.72 7.83 -31.99
CA ALA A 235 11.24 7.00 -30.90
C ALA A 235 11.43 7.89 -29.67
N SER A 236 10.34 8.39 -29.10
CA SER A 236 10.37 9.20 -27.88
C SER A 236 10.57 8.27 -26.70
N GLY A 237 11.84 7.98 -26.38
CA GLY A 237 12.20 7.22 -25.19
C GLY A 237 11.69 7.91 -23.93
N ARG A 238 11.26 7.11 -22.95
CA ARG A 238 10.67 7.58 -21.68
C ARG A 238 11.70 8.39 -20.90
N LEU A 239 11.34 9.59 -20.43
CA LEU A 239 12.26 10.43 -19.66
C LEU A 239 12.05 10.27 -18.14
N VAL A 240 13.14 10.05 -17.41
CA VAL A 240 13.18 9.89 -15.96
C VAL A 240 14.17 10.86 -15.34
N TRP A 241 13.83 11.38 -14.16
CA TRP A 241 14.69 12.25 -13.37
C TRP A 241 15.36 11.45 -12.27
N ILE A 242 16.69 11.43 -12.23
CA ILE A 242 17.48 10.67 -11.27
C ILE A 242 18.41 11.64 -10.54
N PRO A 243 18.32 11.79 -9.21
CA PRO A 243 19.28 12.60 -8.46
C PRO A 243 20.70 12.03 -8.59
N PHE A 244 21.66 12.88 -8.94
CA PHE A 244 23.07 12.53 -9.07
C PHE A 244 23.76 12.64 -7.71
N VAL A 245 23.60 11.62 -6.89
CA VAL A 245 24.19 11.50 -5.56
C VAL A 245 24.79 10.12 -5.40
N GLU A 246 25.87 9.98 -4.62
CA GLU A 246 26.61 8.72 -4.44
C GLU A 246 25.71 7.55 -4.02
N GLU A 247 24.68 7.80 -3.19
CA GLU A 247 23.72 6.78 -2.77
C GLU A 247 22.91 6.18 -3.93
N ILE A 248 22.61 6.99 -4.94
CA ILE A 248 21.77 6.60 -6.09
C ILE A 248 22.64 6.24 -7.29
N VAL A 249 23.76 6.92 -7.50
CA VAL A 249 24.72 6.70 -8.59
C VAL A 249 26.10 6.40 -7.99
N PRO A 250 26.31 5.22 -7.42
CA PRO A 250 27.54 4.90 -6.70
C PRO A 250 28.78 4.72 -7.59
N ILE A 251 28.60 4.44 -8.88
CA ILE A 251 29.72 4.14 -9.79
C ILE A 251 29.50 4.88 -11.11
N VAL A 252 30.50 5.67 -11.51
CA VAL A 252 30.56 6.40 -12.78
C VAL A 252 31.86 6.02 -13.48
N ASP A 253 31.75 5.26 -14.56
CA ASP A 253 32.90 4.86 -15.40
C ASP A 253 33.00 5.78 -16.63
N MET A 254 33.95 6.71 -16.55
CA MET A 254 34.24 7.67 -17.63
C MET A 254 34.86 7.01 -18.86
N ASN A 255 35.63 5.92 -18.69
CA ASN A 255 36.27 5.21 -19.79
C ASN A 255 35.25 4.36 -20.57
N GLY A 256 34.38 3.67 -19.84
CA GLY A 256 33.30 2.84 -20.39
C GLY A 256 32.05 3.61 -20.86
N ARG A 257 31.99 4.92 -20.56
CA ARG A 257 30.82 5.80 -20.77
C ARG A 257 29.54 5.21 -20.16
N GLU A 258 29.65 4.72 -18.92
CA GLU A 258 28.59 4.00 -18.22
C GLU A 258 28.47 4.42 -16.75
N MET A 259 27.25 4.48 -16.23
CA MET A 259 26.96 4.75 -14.82
C MET A 259 26.04 3.68 -14.25
N GLN A 260 26.34 3.23 -13.04
CA GLN A 260 25.53 2.24 -12.33
C GLN A 260 24.67 2.93 -11.28
N ILE A 261 23.37 2.61 -11.28
CA ILE A 261 22.40 3.21 -10.38
C ILE A 261 21.80 2.19 -9.40
N THR A 262 21.46 2.66 -8.20
CA THR A 262 20.75 1.92 -7.15
C THR A 262 19.51 2.73 -6.69
N PRO A 263 18.52 2.92 -7.57
CA PRO A 263 17.39 3.79 -7.28
C PRO A 263 16.47 3.20 -6.19
N PRO A 264 15.90 4.03 -5.28
CA PRO A 264 14.84 3.59 -4.40
C PRO A 264 13.63 3.04 -5.18
N LYS A 265 12.92 2.09 -4.58
CA LYS A 265 11.71 1.48 -5.19
C LYS A 265 10.73 2.58 -5.62
N GLY A 266 10.29 2.51 -6.87
CA GLY A 266 9.33 3.45 -7.47
C GLY A 266 9.93 4.75 -8.03
N LEU A 267 11.23 5.06 -7.83
CA LEU A 267 11.83 6.29 -8.39
C LEU A 267 11.71 6.36 -9.92
N LEU A 268 12.01 5.24 -10.59
CA LEU A 268 11.89 5.14 -12.04
C LEU A 268 10.44 5.27 -12.50
N GLU A 269 9.47 4.94 -11.63
CA GLU A 269 8.03 4.90 -11.89
C GLU A 269 7.31 6.23 -11.63
N LEU A 270 7.93 7.21 -10.96
CA LEU A 270 7.29 8.48 -10.57
C LEU A 270 6.71 9.29 -11.74
N ASN A 271 7.28 9.13 -12.94
CA ASN A 271 6.82 9.81 -14.16
C ASN A 271 5.95 8.93 -15.06
N LEU A 272 5.57 7.72 -14.63
CA LEU A 272 4.59 6.90 -15.35
C LEU A 272 3.25 7.63 -15.36
N ARG A 273 2.98 8.35 -16.45
CA ARG A 273 1.63 8.82 -16.75
C ARG A 273 0.84 7.63 -17.29
N THR A 274 0.24 6.86 -16.39
CA THR A 274 -0.65 5.73 -16.74
C THR A 274 -2.01 6.17 -17.28
N ASP A 275 -2.35 7.46 -17.19
CA ASP A 275 -3.65 7.97 -17.63
C ASP A 275 -3.46 9.03 -18.73
N GLU A 276 -3.90 8.75 -19.96
CA GLU A 276 -3.90 9.68 -21.10
C GLU A 276 -4.87 10.87 -20.91
N ARG A 277 -5.75 10.81 -19.89
CA ARG A 277 -6.79 11.84 -19.67
C ARG A 277 -6.22 13.19 -19.24
N SER A 278 -6.90 14.25 -19.65
CA SER A 278 -6.54 15.64 -19.33
C SER A 278 -6.61 15.94 -17.82
N LYS A 279 -5.83 16.93 -17.34
CA LYS A 279 -5.87 17.39 -15.93
C LYS A 279 -7.29 17.77 -15.47
N LYS A 280 -8.11 18.30 -16.38
CA LYS A 280 -9.49 18.70 -16.11
C LYS A 280 -10.38 17.49 -15.83
N GLU A 281 -10.27 16.45 -16.66
CA GLU A 281 -11.04 15.21 -16.52
C GLU A 281 -10.69 14.47 -15.23
N ARG A 282 -9.40 14.39 -14.87
CA ARG A 282 -8.97 13.76 -13.62
C ARG A 282 -9.55 14.46 -12.38
N ARG A 283 -9.47 15.80 -12.33
CA ARG A 283 -10.09 16.58 -11.24
C ARG A 283 -11.60 16.37 -11.17
N GLN A 284 -12.26 16.23 -12.32
CA GLN A 284 -13.69 15.96 -12.36
C GLN A 284 -14.03 14.55 -11.85
N LEU A 285 -13.24 13.54 -12.22
CA LEU A 285 -13.37 12.17 -11.71
C LEU A 285 -13.13 12.10 -10.20
N GLU A 286 -12.01 12.66 -9.71
CA GLU A 286 -11.72 12.72 -8.27
C GLU A 286 -12.85 13.42 -7.50
N TRP A 287 -13.40 14.51 -8.05
CA TRP A 287 -14.51 15.21 -7.42
C TRP A 287 -15.79 14.36 -7.41
N LYS A 288 -16.09 13.64 -8.49
CA LYS A 288 -17.23 12.71 -8.55
C LYS A 288 -17.07 11.59 -7.53
N GLU A 289 -15.88 11.02 -7.41
CA GLU A 289 -15.55 9.98 -6.42
C GLU A 289 -15.67 10.50 -4.99
N ARG A 290 -15.10 11.67 -4.69
CA ARG A 290 -15.24 12.34 -3.38
C ARG A 290 -16.70 12.56 -3.03
N LYS A 291 -17.53 13.02 -3.98
CA LYS A 291 -18.98 13.18 -3.78
C LYS A 291 -19.68 11.84 -3.53
N LYS A 292 -19.35 10.79 -4.28
CA LYS A 292 -19.91 9.44 -4.10
C LYS A 292 -19.54 8.89 -2.73
N PHE A 293 -18.28 9.02 -2.33
CA PHE A 293 -17.78 8.63 -1.01
C PHE A 293 -18.49 9.39 0.10
N GLN A 294 -18.61 10.72 0.00
CA GLN A 294 -19.30 11.53 1.00
C GLN A 294 -20.77 11.13 1.16
N LYS A 295 -21.48 10.84 0.05
CA LYS A 295 -22.85 10.31 0.11
C LYS A 295 -22.92 8.96 0.83
N ARG A 296 -22.00 8.04 0.54
CA ARG A 296 -21.92 6.74 1.24
C ARG A 296 -21.64 6.92 2.73
N LEU A 297 -20.72 7.81 3.09
CA LEU A 297 -20.40 8.11 4.49
C LEU A 297 -21.61 8.69 5.24
N ILE A 298 -22.35 9.61 4.64
CA ILE A 298 -23.57 10.16 5.25
C ILE A 298 -24.60 9.05 5.48
N ALA A 299 -24.81 8.18 4.49
CA ALA A 299 -25.74 7.05 4.61
C ALA A 299 -25.31 6.06 5.71
N ALA A 300 -24.02 5.70 5.77
CA ALA A 300 -23.47 4.81 6.79
C ALA A 300 -23.59 5.42 8.20
N LYS A 301 -23.27 6.71 8.37
CA LYS A 301 -23.44 7.42 9.66
C LYS A 301 -24.91 7.48 10.09
N LYS A 302 -25.84 7.64 9.14
CA LYS A 302 -27.28 7.59 9.43
C LYS A 302 -27.66 6.20 9.96
N LYS A 303 -27.23 5.12 9.30
CA LYS A 303 -27.51 3.74 9.72
C LYS A 303 -26.94 3.40 11.10
N LEU A 304 -25.70 3.80 11.37
CA LEU A 304 -25.10 3.62 12.70
C LEU A 304 -25.83 4.44 13.79
N ARG A 305 -26.33 5.63 13.47
CA ARG A 305 -27.16 6.42 14.40
C ARG A 305 -28.49 5.73 14.70
N GLU A 306 -29.13 5.12 13.70
CA GLU A 306 -30.36 4.33 13.86
C GLU A 306 -30.14 3.10 14.78
N MET A 307 -28.91 2.58 14.85
CA MET A 307 -28.50 1.50 15.76
C MET A 307 -27.84 2.00 17.06
N GLU A 308 -28.02 3.29 17.39
CA GLU A 308 -27.48 3.93 18.62
C GLU A 308 -25.95 3.96 18.75
N GLN A 309 -25.20 3.74 17.65
CA GLN A 309 -23.73 3.68 17.61
C GLN A 309 -23.08 5.06 17.38
N GLN A 310 -23.57 6.10 18.06
CA GLN A 310 -23.15 7.49 17.80
C GLN A 310 -21.73 7.79 18.31
N HIS A 311 -21.24 7.04 19.30
CA HIS A 311 -19.93 7.23 19.91
C HIS A 311 -18.77 6.96 18.94
N VAL A 312 -18.98 6.10 17.94
CA VAL A 312 -18.01 5.82 16.86
C VAL A 312 -17.60 7.10 16.11
N PHE A 313 -18.43 8.15 16.13
CA PHE A 313 -18.14 9.40 15.43
C PHE A 313 -17.27 10.37 16.22
N HIS A 314 -16.93 10.07 17.48
CA HIS A 314 -16.20 11.00 18.33
C HIS A 314 -14.84 11.38 17.76
N GLY A 315 -14.15 10.45 17.09
CA GLY A 315 -12.85 10.70 16.45
C GLY A 315 -12.85 11.83 15.42
N PHE A 316 -13.98 12.09 14.75
CA PHE A 316 -14.08 13.18 13.76
C PHE A 316 -13.90 14.59 14.35
N ARG A 317 -14.03 14.75 15.68
CA ARG A 317 -13.88 16.06 16.33
C ARG A 317 -12.44 16.37 16.73
N PHE A 318 -11.59 15.35 16.87
CA PHE A 318 -10.26 15.48 17.49
C PHE A 318 -9.13 15.01 16.58
N GLY A 319 -9.44 14.27 15.51
CA GLY A 319 -8.43 13.68 14.63
C GLY A 319 -7.91 14.62 13.57
N GLU A 320 -6.68 14.38 13.14
CA GLU A 320 -6.09 14.99 11.96
C GLU A 320 -6.74 14.49 10.66
N LYS A 321 -6.46 15.15 9.53
CA LYS A 321 -7.07 14.83 8.22
C LYS A 321 -6.93 13.35 7.84
N TYR A 322 -5.75 12.75 8.06
CA TYR A 322 -5.50 11.33 7.78
C TYR A 322 -6.33 10.41 8.69
N GLN A 323 -6.31 10.67 10.00
CA GLN A 323 -7.07 9.90 11.01
C GLN A 323 -8.58 9.96 10.75
N MET A 324 -9.11 11.15 10.40
CA MET A 324 -10.51 11.31 10.01
C MET A 324 -10.84 10.53 8.73
N SER A 325 -9.91 10.50 7.77
CA SER A 325 -10.08 9.71 6.54
C SER A 325 -10.10 8.22 6.84
N LEU A 326 -9.22 7.74 7.73
CA LEU A 326 -9.19 6.35 8.18
C LEU A 326 -10.54 5.98 8.82
N LEU A 327 -11.01 6.75 9.81
CA LEU A 327 -12.31 6.51 10.44
C LEU A 327 -13.47 6.54 9.44
N ALA A 328 -13.45 7.46 8.48
CA ALA A 328 -14.46 7.51 7.42
C ALA A 328 -14.46 6.25 6.55
N ASN A 329 -13.29 5.73 6.19
CA ASN A 329 -13.16 4.49 5.43
C ASN A 329 -13.70 3.30 6.22
N HIS A 330 -13.35 3.17 7.51
CA HIS A 330 -13.89 2.11 8.38
C HIS A 330 -15.42 2.18 8.46
N ILE A 331 -15.99 3.37 8.67
CA ILE A 331 -17.45 3.55 8.75
C ILE A 331 -18.15 3.20 7.44
N VAL A 332 -17.59 3.59 6.29
CA VAL A 332 -18.14 3.25 4.97
C VAL A 332 -18.01 1.77 4.66
N GLY A 333 -16.98 1.11 5.16
CA GLY A 333 -16.73 -0.32 4.99
C GLY A 333 -17.65 -1.22 5.82
N ILE A 334 -18.28 -0.73 6.88
CA ILE A 334 -19.20 -1.53 7.70
C ILE A 334 -20.44 -1.92 6.88
N ASN A 335 -20.67 -3.23 6.79
CA ASN A 335 -21.92 -3.78 6.27
C ASN A 335 -23.05 -3.60 7.30
N SER A 336 -23.71 -2.43 7.25
CA SER A 336 -24.72 -2.06 8.24
C SER A 336 -25.93 -2.99 8.26
N LYS A 337 -26.28 -3.60 7.11
CA LYS A 337 -27.40 -4.54 7.00
C LYS A 337 -27.08 -5.84 7.74
N LEU A 338 -25.88 -6.37 7.50
CA LEU A 338 -25.40 -7.58 8.15
C LEU A 338 -25.21 -7.38 9.65
N LEU A 339 -24.66 -6.23 10.07
CA LEU A 339 -24.52 -5.87 11.47
C LEU A 339 -25.87 -5.79 12.18
N GLN A 340 -26.86 -5.10 11.59
CA GLN A 340 -28.19 -4.97 12.17
C GLN A 340 -28.84 -6.33 12.40
N GLN A 341 -28.73 -7.21 11.41
CA GLN A 341 -29.24 -8.57 11.52
C GLN A 341 -28.50 -9.38 12.59
N ALA A 342 -27.17 -9.29 12.62
CA ALA A 342 -26.38 -9.99 13.62
C ALA A 342 -26.81 -9.59 15.03
N LEU A 343 -26.98 -8.29 15.28
CA LEU A 343 -27.47 -7.75 16.55
C LEU A 343 -28.88 -8.24 16.93
N GLN A 344 -29.78 -8.41 15.96
CA GLN A 344 -31.13 -8.95 16.21
C GLN A 344 -31.10 -10.44 16.57
N ASN A 345 -30.27 -11.23 15.88
CA ASN A 345 -30.16 -12.67 16.12
C ASN A 345 -29.62 -13.01 17.51
N ILE A 346 -28.66 -12.23 18.03
CA ILE A 346 -28.15 -12.48 19.39
C ILE A 346 -29.18 -12.17 20.47
N GLU A 347 -30.16 -11.32 20.20
CA GLU A 347 -31.22 -11.01 21.15
C GLU A 347 -32.31 -12.09 21.19
N ILE A 348 -32.52 -12.79 20.08
CA ILE A 348 -33.55 -13.81 19.94
C ILE A 348 -32.87 -15.17 19.77
N PRO A 349 -32.81 -16.01 20.82
CA PRO A 349 -32.18 -17.32 20.73
C PRO A 349 -32.80 -18.17 19.63
N SER A 350 -31.99 -18.56 18.64
CA SER A 350 -32.38 -19.45 17.55
C SER A 350 -31.62 -20.78 17.61
N LYS A 351 -32.17 -21.80 16.95
CA LYS A 351 -31.53 -23.12 16.87
C LYS A 351 -30.37 -23.06 15.89
N ARG A 352 -29.15 -23.11 16.42
CA ARG A 352 -27.90 -23.05 15.64
C ARG A 352 -27.56 -24.39 14.99
N TRP A 353 -27.64 -24.44 13.67
CA TRP A 353 -27.11 -25.58 12.93
C TRP A 353 -25.59 -25.73 13.06
N ASN A 354 -25.14 -26.95 13.31
CA ASN A 354 -23.74 -27.37 13.28
C ASN A 354 -23.63 -28.78 12.68
N ALA A 355 -22.40 -29.29 12.50
CA ALA A 355 -22.16 -30.61 11.93
C ALA A 355 -22.85 -31.74 12.72
N THR A 356 -22.84 -31.67 14.05
CA THR A 356 -23.47 -32.67 14.93
C THR A 356 -24.99 -32.66 14.77
N GLU A 357 -25.62 -31.48 14.73
CA GLU A 357 -27.05 -31.33 14.50
C GLU A 357 -27.45 -31.83 13.11
N LEU A 358 -26.65 -31.53 12.09
CA LEU A 358 -26.84 -32.02 10.73
C LEU A 358 -26.77 -33.56 10.68
N MET A 359 -25.79 -34.17 11.36
CA MET A 359 -25.68 -35.63 11.46
C MET A 359 -26.83 -36.26 12.24
N ASN A 360 -27.30 -35.61 13.31
CA ASN A 360 -28.46 -36.07 14.06
C ASN A 360 -29.75 -36.01 13.22
N ALA A 361 -29.95 -34.93 12.45
CA ALA A 361 -31.06 -34.81 11.52
C ALA A 361 -30.99 -35.86 10.39
N THR A 362 -29.78 -36.18 9.94
CA THR A 362 -29.54 -37.26 8.96
C THR A 362 -29.93 -38.62 9.52
N LYS A 363 -29.54 -38.93 10.77
CA LYS A 363 -29.93 -40.17 11.47
C LYS A 363 -31.43 -40.29 11.70
N ALA A 364 -32.11 -39.16 11.82
CA ALA A 364 -33.58 -39.08 11.95
C ALA A 364 -34.31 -39.15 10.59
N GLU A 365 -33.63 -39.46 9.49
CA GLU A 365 -34.18 -39.58 8.12
C GLU A 365 -34.89 -38.31 7.60
N LEU A 366 -34.57 -37.13 8.16
CA LEU A 366 -35.16 -35.86 7.73
C LEU A 366 -34.57 -35.33 6.40
N MET A 367 -33.65 -36.05 5.77
CA MET A 367 -32.88 -35.64 4.59
C MET A 367 -32.96 -36.66 3.46
N ILE A 368 -32.84 -36.22 2.20
CA ILE A 368 -33.07 -37.06 1.01
C ILE A 368 -32.22 -38.32 1.02
N SER A 369 -30.93 -38.19 1.37
CA SER A 369 -29.97 -39.27 1.24
C SER A 369 -28.68 -38.98 2.00
N SER A 370 -28.10 -40.04 2.56
CA SER A 370 -26.74 -40.04 3.08
C SER A 370 -25.90 -41.07 2.33
N LEU A 371 -24.65 -40.71 2.01
CA LEU A 371 -23.69 -41.62 1.38
C LEU A 371 -22.43 -41.69 2.22
N LYS A 372 -22.05 -42.89 2.65
CA LYS A 372 -20.79 -43.15 3.36
C LYS A 372 -19.72 -43.65 2.40
N ILE A 373 -18.54 -43.03 2.41
CA ILE A 373 -17.40 -43.37 1.56
C ILE A 373 -16.16 -43.60 2.43
N SER A 374 -15.38 -44.64 2.15
CA SER A 374 -14.08 -44.88 2.81
C SER A 374 -13.00 -43.96 2.21
N GLY A 375 -12.23 -43.31 3.09
CA GLY A 375 -11.26 -42.27 2.79
C GLY A 375 -10.00 -42.77 2.08
N GLU A 376 -9.55 -43.99 2.38
CA GLU A 376 -8.28 -44.53 1.86
C GLU A 376 -8.38 -45.19 0.48
N GLY A 377 -9.57 -45.53 -0.01
CA GLY A 377 -9.71 -46.32 -1.24
C GLY A 377 -10.39 -45.63 -2.42
N SER A 378 -11.12 -44.52 -2.20
CA SER A 378 -12.17 -44.07 -3.15
C SER A 378 -11.84 -42.78 -3.90
N LEU A 379 -10.75 -42.10 -3.53
CA LEU A 379 -10.40 -40.77 -4.01
C LEU A 379 -9.21 -40.78 -5.00
N GLY A 380 -8.63 -41.96 -5.27
CA GLY A 380 -7.68 -42.21 -6.36
C GLY A 380 -8.29 -43.07 -7.48
N PRO A 381 -7.68 -43.15 -8.68
CA PRO A 381 -8.26 -43.85 -9.84
C PRO A 381 -8.42 -45.37 -9.68
N CYS A 382 -7.85 -45.98 -8.63
CA CYS A 382 -7.80 -47.42 -8.44
C CYS A 382 -8.39 -47.84 -7.09
N ALA A 383 -9.71 -48.03 -7.03
CA ALA A 383 -10.40 -48.69 -5.92
C ALA A 383 -10.79 -50.13 -6.31
N HIS A 384 -10.38 -51.13 -5.50
CA HIS A 384 -10.64 -52.55 -5.76
C HIS A 384 -12.14 -52.92 -5.84
N ALA A 385 -12.59 -53.19 -7.06
CA ALA A 385 -13.55 -54.18 -7.60
C ALA A 385 -14.87 -54.60 -6.90
N LYS A 386 -15.26 -54.22 -5.68
CA LYS A 386 -16.53 -54.72 -5.09
C LYS A 386 -17.61 -53.68 -4.71
N LYS A 387 -17.35 -52.36 -4.87
CA LYS A 387 -18.35 -51.26 -4.77
C LYS A 387 -18.27 -50.26 -5.96
N VAL A 388 -17.77 -50.72 -7.10
CA VAL A 388 -17.23 -49.85 -8.18
C VAL A 388 -18.31 -49.24 -9.10
N GLY A 389 -19.50 -49.85 -9.23
CA GLY A 389 -20.51 -49.41 -10.20
C GLY A 389 -21.14 -48.03 -9.91
N THR A 390 -21.57 -47.80 -8.67
CA THR A 390 -22.24 -46.56 -8.27
C THR A 390 -21.27 -45.38 -8.19
N ASN A 391 -20.10 -45.55 -7.55
CA ASN A 391 -19.11 -44.48 -7.41
C ASN A 391 -18.55 -44.01 -8.78
N SER A 392 -18.31 -44.94 -9.70
CA SER A 392 -17.91 -44.65 -11.08
C SER A 392 -18.96 -43.81 -11.82
N SER A 393 -20.24 -44.15 -11.67
CA SER A 393 -21.33 -43.42 -12.31
C SER A 393 -21.46 -41.98 -11.79
N LEU A 394 -21.32 -41.77 -10.48
CA LEU A 394 -21.36 -40.44 -9.86
C LEU A 394 -20.20 -39.58 -10.32
N GLN A 395 -18.99 -40.15 -10.35
CA GLN A 395 -17.80 -39.43 -10.82
C GLN A 395 -17.91 -39.04 -12.31
N LYS A 396 -18.45 -39.93 -13.17
CA LYS A 396 -18.70 -39.59 -14.59
C LYS A 396 -19.70 -38.45 -14.74
N LYS A 397 -20.82 -38.49 -14.02
CA LYS A 397 -21.81 -37.39 -14.02
C LYS A 397 -21.22 -36.08 -13.53
N GLY A 398 -20.42 -36.13 -12.46
CA GLY A 398 -19.72 -34.95 -11.95
C GLY A 398 -18.75 -34.36 -12.96
N ASN A 399 -17.92 -35.20 -13.59
CA ASN A 399 -16.96 -34.77 -14.60
C ASN A 399 -17.66 -34.10 -15.79
N HIS A 400 -18.77 -34.67 -16.25
CA HIS A 400 -19.58 -34.10 -17.33
C HIS A 400 -20.03 -32.66 -17.02
N LEU A 401 -20.61 -32.45 -15.83
CA LEU A 401 -21.05 -31.12 -15.40
C LEU A 401 -19.89 -30.12 -15.28
N VAL A 402 -18.73 -30.58 -14.81
CA VAL A 402 -17.53 -29.74 -14.73
C VAL A 402 -17.03 -29.36 -16.13
N SER A 403 -16.98 -30.31 -17.08
CA SER A 403 -16.57 -30.03 -18.46
C SER A 403 -17.51 -29.07 -19.18
N GLU A 404 -18.80 -29.09 -18.85
CA GLU A 404 -19.82 -28.17 -19.39
C GLU A 404 -19.81 -26.78 -18.72
N GLY A 405 -18.90 -26.52 -17.77
CA GLY A 405 -18.83 -25.25 -17.06
C GLY A 405 -20.00 -25.01 -16.09
N LYS A 406 -20.71 -26.07 -15.65
CA LYS A 406 -21.88 -25.97 -14.77
C LYS A 406 -21.54 -25.80 -13.29
N LYS A 407 -20.25 -25.75 -12.95
CA LYS A 407 -19.75 -25.66 -11.59
C LYS A 407 -18.89 -24.41 -11.43
N ALA A 408 -19.08 -23.67 -10.34
CA ALA A 408 -18.14 -22.67 -9.84
C ALA A 408 -17.54 -23.11 -8.51
N MET A 409 -16.37 -22.57 -8.18
CA MET A 409 -15.67 -22.86 -6.92
C MET A 409 -15.41 -21.56 -6.15
N VAL A 410 -15.72 -21.59 -4.86
CA VAL A 410 -15.40 -20.55 -3.89
C VAL A 410 -14.48 -21.16 -2.84
N LEU A 411 -13.25 -20.69 -2.81
CA LEU A 411 -12.20 -21.21 -1.95
C LEU A 411 -11.91 -20.19 -0.85
N VAL A 412 -12.19 -20.58 0.39
CA VAL A 412 -11.91 -19.77 1.57
C VAL A 412 -10.54 -20.18 2.12
N VAL A 413 -9.62 -19.23 2.15
CA VAL A 413 -8.26 -19.43 2.66
C VAL A 413 -8.21 -18.86 4.07
N HIS A 414 -7.97 -19.72 5.05
CA HIS A 414 -7.78 -19.32 6.44
C HIS A 414 -6.30 -19.34 6.80
N ASN A 415 -5.91 -18.48 7.73
CA ASN A 415 -4.62 -18.57 8.39
C ASN A 415 -4.65 -19.75 9.37
N CYS A 416 -4.18 -20.90 8.90
CA CYS A 416 -4.00 -22.09 9.71
C CYS A 416 -2.88 -21.85 10.73
N GLU A 417 -3.22 -21.40 11.93
CA GLU A 417 -2.40 -21.71 13.10
C GLU A 417 -2.79 -23.13 13.56
N GLU A 418 -1.90 -24.10 13.35
CA GLU A 418 -2.08 -25.42 13.95
C GLU A 418 -2.00 -25.28 15.48
N GLY A 419 -3.17 -25.32 16.14
CA GLY A 419 -3.28 -25.65 17.56
C GLY A 419 -2.83 -24.56 18.54
N ASN A 420 -3.56 -23.44 18.61
CA ASN A 420 -3.90 -22.78 19.87
C ASN A 420 -4.99 -21.74 19.62
N GLU A 421 -5.91 -21.57 20.58
CA GLU A 421 -6.89 -20.48 20.55
C GLU A 421 -6.14 -19.14 20.54
N CYS A 422 -6.15 -18.41 19.40
CA CYS A 422 -5.40 -17.17 19.27
C CYS A 422 -5.98 -16.03 20.12
N ASP A 423 -5.02 -15.32 20.73
CA ASP A 423 -5.09 -13.95 21.17
C ASP A 423 -5.14 -13.02 19.93
N PRO A 424 -6.10 -12.07 19.79
CA PRO A 424 -6.25 -11.22 18.60
C PRO A 424 -5.12 -10.20 18.37
N HIS A 425 -4.13 -10.17 19.27
CA HIS A 425 -3.01 -9.23 19.24
C HIS A 425 -1.69 -9.85 18.76
N SER A 426 -1.67 -11.11 18.30
CA SER A 426 -0.47 -11.63 17.64
C SER A 426 -0.24 -10.88 16.33
N VAL A 427 0.91 -10.23 16.22
CA VAL A 427 1.38 -9.69 14.94
C VAL A 427 1.46 -10.88 14.00
N VAL A 428 0.59 -10.91 12.97
CA VAL A 428 0.69 -11.89 11.89
C VAL A 428 2.08 -11.72 11.28
N SER A 429 3.01 -12.57 11.68
CA SER A 429 4.34 -12.57 11.09
C SER A 429 4.21 -12.88 9.60
N GLU A 430 5.03 -12.26 8.75
CA GLU A 430 5.12 -12.60 7.31
C GLU A 430 5.26 -14.11 7.08
N SER A 431 5.80 -14.85 8.07
CA SER A 431 5.94 -16.30 8.01
C SER A 431 4.61 -17.07 7.96
N THR A 432 3.51 -16.57 8.54
CA THR A 432 2.22 -17.27 8.56
C THR A 432 1.44 -17.05 7.25
N ALA A 433 1.41 -15.82 6.74
CA ALA A 433 0.84 -15.50 5.43
C ALA A 433 1.51 -16.31 4.30
N ASN A 434 2.84 -16.46 4.36
CA ASN A 434 3.59 -17.29 3.42
C ASN A 434 3.18 -18.77 3.47
N LYS A 435 2.80 -19.30 4.64
CA LYS A 435 2.36 -20.70 4.78
C LYS A 435 0.99 -20.93 4.12
N SER A 436 0.02 -20.05 4.36
CA SER A 436 -1.32 -20.15 3.76
C SER A 436 -1.27 -20.11 2.23
N LEU A 437 -0.45 -19.19 1.68
CA LEU A 437 -0.23 -19.08 0.23
C LEU A 437 0.54 -20.28 -0.34
N ALA A 438 1.54 -20.81 0.36
CA ALA A 438 2.27 -22.01 -0.06
C ALA A 438 1.36 -23.26 -0.09
N LEU A 439 0.48 -23.41 0.90
CA LEU A 439 -0.53 -24.48 0.92
C LEU A 439 -1.49 -24.35 -0.25
N LEU A 440 -1.95 -23.12 -0.54
CA LEU A 440 -2.81 -22.84 -1.69
C LEU A 440 -2.09 -23.15 -3.01
N GLN A 441 -0.84 -22.73 -3.18
CA GLN A 441 -0.05 -23.02 -4.37
C GLN A 441 0.12 -24.53 -4.58
N THR A 442 0.40 -25.27 -3.49
CA THR A 442 0.50 -26.74 -3.51
C THR A 442 -0.83 -27.36 -3.97
N LEU A 443 -1.95 -26.88 -3.44
CA LEU A 443 -3.29 -27.35 -3.80
C LEU A 443 -3.63 -27.05 -5.27
N LEU A 444 -3.36 -25.84 -5.75
CA LEU A 444 -3.62 -25.44 -7.13
C LEU A 444 -2.73 -26.17 -8.15
N SER A 445 -1.54 -26.59 -7.73
CA SER A 445 -0.60 -27.35 -8.55
C SER A 445 -0.92 -28.85 -8.60
N ASP A 446 -1.68 -29.37 -7.62
CA ASP A 446 -2.05 -30.78 -7.55
C ASP A 446 -3.23 -31.10 -8.49
N ASN A 447 -2.90 -31.54 -9.70
CA ASN A 447 -3.89 -31.93 -10.71
C ASN A 447 -4.64 -33.23 -10.41
N GLN A 448 -4.22 -34.00 -9.40
CA GLN A 448 -4.91 -35.23 -9.01
C GLN A 448 -6.00 -34.95 -7.97
N ARG A 449 -5.70 -34.09 -6.99
CA ARG A 449 -6.62 -33.75 -5.89
C ARG A 449 -7.49 -32.54 -6.18
N PHE A 450 -7.03 -31.63 -7.04
CA PHE A 450 -7.76 -30.44 -7.45
C PHE A 450 -8.41 -30.62 -8.83
N VAL A 451 -8.99 -29.55 -9.37
CA VAL A 451 -9.66 -29.60 -10.68
C VAL A 451 -8.62 -29.75 -11.79
N LYS A 452 -8.87 -30.70 -12.69
CA LYS A 452 -8.01 -30.99 -13.84
C LYS A 452 -7.86 -29.74 -14.72
N ILE A 453 -6.64 -29.54 -15.23
CA ILE A 453 -6.27 -28.39 -16.08
C ILE A 453 -7.24 -28.21 -17.26
N GLU A 454 -7.65 -29.30 -17.92
CA GLU A 454 -8.58 -29.29 -19.06
C GLU A 454 -9.92 -28.59 -18.78
N ASN A 455 -10.34 -28.51 -17.51
CA ASN A 455 -11.60 -27.91 -17.10
C ASN A 455 -11.44 -26.53 -16.42
N ARG A 456 -10.20 -26.06 -16.18
CA ARG A 456 -9.98 -24.82 -15.42
C ARG A 456 -10.40 -23.56 -16.19
N ALA A 457 -10.23 -23.55 -17.52
CA ALA A 457 -10.64 -22.42 -18.35
C ALA A 457 -12.17 -22.17 -18.35
N SER A 458 -12.97 -23.23 -18.18
CA SER A 458 -14.44 -23.13 -18.13
C SER A 458 -14.98 -22.91 -16.71
N MET A 459 -14.20 -23.25 -15.67
CA MET A 459 -14.64 -23.19 -14.27
C MET A 459 -14.36 -21.82 -13.63
N PRO A 460 -15.40 -21.08 -13.19
CA PRO A 460 -15.20 -19.84 -12.44
C PRO A 460 -14.66 -20.11 -11.02
N LEU A 461 -13.74 -19.26 -10.56
CA LEU A 461 -13.06 -19.39 -9.27
C LEU A 461 -13.15 -18.08 -8.46
N VAL A 462 -13.61 -18.17 -7.22
CA VAL A 462 -13.61 -17.06 -6.26
C VAL A 462 -12.71 -17.42 -5.09
N LEU A 463 -11.77 -16.55 -4.76
CA LEU A 463 -10.84 -16.71 -3.65
C LEU A 463 -11.18 -15.68 -2.56
N VAL A 464 -11.39 -16.16 -1.34
CA VAL A 464 -11.71 -15.32 -0.17
C VAL A 464 -10.57 -15.43 0.84
N LEU A 465 -9.98 -14.29 1.20
CA LEU A 465 -8.77 -14.22 2.03
C LEU A 465 -8.67 -12.91 2.83
N PRO A 466 -7.79 -12.84 3.84
CA PRO A 466 -7.49 -11.61 4.57
C PRO A 466 -6.87 -10.52 3.67
N ALA A 467 -7.15 -9.25 3.96
CA ALA A 467 -6.68 -8.10 3.18
C ALA A 467 -5.16 -8.07 2.93
N LEU A 468 -4.36 -8.47 3.94
CA LEU A 468 -2.90 -8.44 3.90
C LEU A 468 -2.32 -9.38 2.81
N GLU A 469 -3.06 -10.43 2.42
CA GLU A 469 -2.57 -11.47 1.51
C GLU A 469 -2.99 -11.25 0.05
N MET A 470 -3.87 -10.28 -0.22
CA MET A 470 -4.43 -10.07 -1.57
C MET A 470 -3.38 -9.78 -2.63
N GLN A 471 -2.51 -8.81 -2.36
CA GLN A 471 -1.50 -8.39 -3.35
C GLN A 471 -0.52 -9.54 -3.67
N MET A 472 -0.19 -10.34 -2.66
CA MET A 472 0.69 -11.50 -2.84
C MET A 472 0.00 -12.59 -3.66
N LEU A 473 -1.29 -12.81 -3.44
CA LEU A 473 -2.07 -13.81 -4.17
C LEU A 473 -2.31 -13.41 -5.64
N GLU A 474 -2.64 -12.14 -5.89
CA GLU A 474 -2.77 -11.63 -7.27
C GLU A 474 -1.46 -11.81 -8.04
N LYS A 475 -0.34 -11.48 -7.41
CA LYS A 475 1.00 -11.72 -7.99
C LYS A 475 1.24 -13.21 -8.21
N LEU A 476 0.92 -14.07 -7.25
CA LEU A 476 1.09 -15.52 -7.39
C LEU A 476 0.31 -16.08 -8.59
N PHE A 477 -0.93 -15.62 -8.81
CA PHE A 477 -1.72 -16.01 -9.98
C PHE A 477 -1.10 -15.49 -11.27
N LEU A 478 -0.63 -14.25 -11.30
CA LEU A 478 0.02 -13.66 -12.48
C LEU A 478 1.31 -14.42 -12.85
N ASP A 479 2.16 -14.71 -11.86
CA ASP A 479 3.44 -15.40 -12.04
C ASP A 479 3.27 -16.86 -12.54
N ASN A 480 2.07 -17.45 -12.38
CA ASN A 480 1.76 -18.83 -12.75
C ASN A 480 0.69 -18.95 -13.86
N ASP A 481 0.54 -17.93 -14.71
CA ASP A 481 -0.44 -17.90 -15.81
C ASP A 481 -1.87 -18.29 -15.35
N HIS A 482 -2.28 -17.69 -14.23
CA HIS A 482 -3.52 -17.94 -13.53
C HIS A 482 -3.82 -19.43 -13.25
N PHE A 483 -2.79 -20.28 -13.15
CA PHE A 483 -2.93 -21.73 -12.96
C PHE A 483 -3.86 -22.40 -13.99
N ALA A 484 -3.86 -21.91 -15.24
CA ALA A 484 -4.73 -22.31 -16.34
C ALA A 484 -6.23 -21.98 -16.17
N PHE A 485 -6.58 -21.11 -15.21
CA PHE A 485 -7.91 -20.51 -15.15
C PHE A 485 -8.02 -19.34 -16.13
N ASP A 486 -9.24 -19.11 -16.64
CA ASP A 486 -9.53 -17.87 -17.37
C ASP A 486 -9.49 -16.70 -16.39
N SER A 487 -8.56 -15.77 -16.58
CA SER A 487 -8.35 -14.61 -15.70
C SER A 487 -9.60 -13.74 -15.53
N LYS A 488 -10.52 -13.74 -16.52
CA LYS A 488 -11.80 -13.01 -16.45
C LYS A 488 -12.82 -13.68 -15.53
N LYS A 489 -12.60 -14.94 -15.16
CA LYS A 489 -13.47 -15.76 -14.30
C LYS A 489 -12.83 -16.07 -12.95
N VAL A 490 -11.75 -15.36 -12.59
CA VAL A 490 -11.11 -15.43 -11.28
C VAL A 490 -11.39 -14.14 -10.52
N TRP A 491 -11.92 -14.25 -9.30
CA TRP A 491 -12.17 -13.11 -8.40
C TRP A 491 -11.45 -13.28 -7.07
N PHE A 492 -10.83 -12.21 -6.60
CA PHE A 492 -10.21 -12.12 -5.27
C PHE A 492 -11.06 -11.21 -4.38
N LEU A 493 -11.45 -11.69 -3.21
CA LEU A 493 -12.34 -10.98 -2.28
C LEU A 493 -11.75 -10.94 -0.87
N GLU A 494 -11.96 -9.81 -0.18
CA GLU A 494 -11.65 -9.70 1.25
C GLU A 494 -12.66 -10.52 2.03
N GLU A 495 -12.21 -11.21 3.08
CA GLU A 495 -13.10 -11.77 4.08
C GLU A 495 -14.04 -10.69 4.66
N GLU A 496 -15.31 -11.04 4.85
CA GLU A 496 -16.28 -10.13 5.45
C GLU A 496 -15.99 -10.00 6.95
N LYS A 497 -15.93 -8.77 7.43
CA LYS A 497 -15.70 -8.44 8.85
C LYS A 497 -16.86 -7.66 9.43
N LEU A 498 -17.18 -7.93 10.69
CA LEU A 498 -18.14 -7.16 11.46
C LEU A 498 -17.49 -6.48 12.66
N PRO A 499 -18.00 -5.32 13.09
CA PRO A 499 -17.56 -4.69 14.33
C PRO A 499 -17.72 -5.60 15.54
N ILE A 500 -16.70 -5.62 16.41
CA ILE A 500 -16.78 -6.22 17.73
C ILE A 500 -17.63 -5.32 18.62
N VAL A 501 -18.55 -5.92 19.39
CA VAL A 501 -19.51 -5.16 20.21
C VAL A 501 -19.38 -5.49 21.70
N SER A 502 -19.74 -4.55 22.55
CA SER A 502 -19.67 -4.71 24.01
C SER A 502 -20.62 -5.79 24.52
N ARG A 503 -20.16 -6.53 25.52
CA ARG A 503 -20.97 -7.40 26.37
C ARG A 503 -21.29 -6.63 27.66
N SER A 504 -22.20 -5.65 27.56
CA SER A 504 -22.66 -4.92 28.74
C SER A 504 -23.87 -5.60 29.38
N PRO A 505 -23.91 -5.75 30.72
CA PRO A 505 -25.10 -6.17 31.44
C PRO A 505 -26.18 -5.08 31.52
N THR A 506 -25.83 -3.81 31.24
CA THR A 506 -26.76 -2.67 31.26
C THR A 506 -27.36 -2.41 29.89
N GLU A 507 -28.68 -2.24 29.81
CA GLU A 507 -29.38 -2.01 28.54
C GLU A 507 -28.91 -0.76 27.79
N GLN A 508 -28.51 0.29 28.50
CA GLN A 508 -28.06 1.56 27.92
C GLN A 508 -26.74 1.46 27.13
N ASN A 509 -25.94 0.41 27.35
CA ASN A 509 -24.64 0.21 26.71
C ASN A 509 -24.52 -1.16 26.03
N LYS A 510 -25.65 -1.80 25.75
CA LYS A 510 -25.70 -3.12 25.14
C LYS A 510 -25.22 -3.04 23.69
N PHE A 511 -24.29 -3.92 23.31
CA PHE A 511 -23.75 -4.03 21.95
C PHE A 511 -23.17 -2.75 21.34
N LYS A 512 -22.51 -1.91 22.13
CA LYS A 512 -21.75 -0.77 21.61
C LYS A 512 -20.53 -1.26 20.84
N ILE A 513 -20.34 -0.75 19.62
CA ILE A 513 -19.15 -1.02 18.81
C ILE A 513 -17.90 -0.61 19.60
N LEU A 514 -16.95 -1.53 19.75
CA LEU A 514 -15.69 -1.24 20.41
C LEU A 514 -14.70 -0.60 19.43
N MET A 515 -13.93 0.37 19.92
CA MET A 515 -12.94 1.10 19.16
C MET A 515 -11.54 0.58 19.49
N LYS A 516 -10.69 0.33 18.50
CA LYS A 516 -9.29 -0.05 18.71
C LYS A 516 -8.43 1.19 19.03
N SER A 517 -8.80 2.30 18.43
CA SER A 517 -8.28 3.64 18.69
C SER A 517 -9.39 4.65 18.40
N PRO A 518 -9.24 5.95 18.71
CA PRO A 518 -10.26 6.95 18.40
C PRO A 518 -10.65 7.03 16.90
N TRP A 519 -9.85 6.42 16.01
CA TRP A 519 -9.97 6.48 14.55
C TRP A 519 -10.15 5.10 13.90
N GLU A 520 -10.09 4.01 14.66
CA GLU A 520 -10.11 2.65 14.14
C GLU A 520 -11.13 1.81 14.92
N ILE A 521 -12.02 1.12 14.20
CA ILE A 521 -13.06 0.26 14.78
C ILE A 521 -12.49 -1.15 14.97
N LEU A 522 -12.73 -1.78 16.12
CA LEU A 522 -12.41 -3.20 16.31
C LEU A 522 -13.34 -4.06 15.45
N GLN A 523 -12.77 -4.95 14.66
CA GLN A 523 -13.49 -5.81 13.75
C GLN A 523 -12.96 -7.24 13.83
N ALA A 524 -13.85 -8.21 13.62
CA ALA A 524 -13.50 -9.62 13.52
C ALA A 524 -14.14 -10.23 12.26
N PRO A 525 -13.53 -11.27 11.68
CA PRO A 525 -14.13 -12.01 10.57
C PRO A 525 -15.49 -12.59 10.96
N VAL A 526 -16.45 -12.55 10.04
CA VAL A 526 -17.78 -13.13 10.23
C VAL A 526 -17.73 -14.66 10.35
N GLY A 527 -16.67 -15.30 9.85
CA GLY A 527 -16.59 -16.76 9.74
C GLY A 527 -17.14 -17.28 8.41
N SER A 528 -17.36 -18.60 8.32
CA SER A 528 -17.66 -19.28 7.05
C SER A 528 -18.98 -18.86 6.40
N GLY A 529 -19.96 -18.38 7.18
CA GLY A 529 -21.21 -17.83 6.66
C GLY A 529 -21.05 -16.46 5.97
N GLY A 530 -19.94 -15.75 6.21
CA GLY A 530 -19.67 -14.44 5.60
C GLY A 530 -19.59 -14.49 4.07
N VAL A 531 -19.24 -15.64 3.50
CA VAL A 531 -19.17 -15.86 2.04
C VAL A 531 -20.48 -15.49 1.34
N PHE A 532 -21.64 -15.77 1.93
CA PHE A 532 -22.93 -15.44 1.33
C PHE A 532 -23.14 -13.93 1.18
N SER A 533 -22.66 -13.14 2.14
CA SER A 533 -22.68 -11.67 2.07
C SER A 533 -21.72 -11.15 0.99
N LEU A 534 -20.52 -11.73 0.92
CA LEU A 534 -19.49 -11.34 -0.05
C LEU A 534 -19.94 -11.54 -1.49
N LEU A 535 -20.47 -12.73 -1.80
CA LEU A 535 -20.94 -13.07 -3.14
C LEU A 535 -22.12 -12.20 -3.59
N SER A 536 -22.98 -11.78 -2.65
CA SER A 536 -24.09 -10.87 -2.90
C SER A 536 -23.60 -9.46 -3.22
N SER A 537 -22.65 -8.94 -2.44
CA SER A 537 -22.18 -7.56 -2.52
C SER A 537 -21.39 -7.23 -3.79
N HIS A 538 -20.76 -8.24 -4.42
CA HIS A 538 -19.88 -8.07 -5.58
C HIS A 538 -20.54 -8.43 -6.92
N ASN A 539 -21.87 -8.59 -6.97
CA ASN A 539 -22.62 -9.06 -8.15
C ASN A 539 -22.13 -10.40 -8.73
N ILE A 540 -21.34 -11.17 -7.96
CA ILE A 540 -20.74 -12.42 -8.44
C ILE A 540 -21.82 -13.43 -8.79
N ILE A 541 -22.87 -13.54 -7.97
CA ILE A 541 -23.98 -14.46 -8.25
C ILE A 541 -24.64 -14.16 -9.60
N LYS A 542 -24.75 -12.89 -9.98
CA LYS A 542 -25.29 -12.50 -11.29
C LYS A 542 -24.34 -12.93 -12.41
N ASN A 543 -23.04 -12.68 -12.27
CA ASN A 543 -22.04 -13.09 -13.25
C ASN A 543 -21.99 -14.62 -13.42
N LEU A 544 -22.08 -15.38 -12.33
CA LEU A 544 -22.12 -16.85 -12.38
C LEU A 544 -23.39 -17.35 -13.08
N ASP A 545 -24.53 -16.69 -12.88
CA ASP A 545 -25.78 -16.99 -13.59
C ASP A 545 -25.66 -16.75 -15.10
N GLU A 546 -25.07 -15.62 -15.49
CA GLU A 546 -24.79 -15.26 -16.89
C GLU A 546 -23.82 -16.26 -17.56
N LEU A 547 -22.87 -16.81 -16.78
CA LEU A 547 -21.96 -17.87 -17.22
C LEU A 547 -22.62 -19.27 -17.29
N GLY A 548 -23.88 -19.40 -16.90
CA GLY A 548 -24.63 -20.65 -16.98
C GLY A 548 -24.23 -21.70 -15.93
N VAL A 549 -23.64 -21.26 -14.82
CA VAL A 549 -23.32 -22.11 -13.65
C VAL A 549 -24.61 -22.63 -13.03
N GLU A 550 -24.65 -23.90 -12.64
CA GLU A 550 -25.77 -24.51 -11.91
C GLU A 550 -25.46 -24.72 -10.42
N TYR A 551 -24.20 -25.00 -10.09
CA TYR A 551 -23.75 -25.36 -8.75
C TYR A 551 -22.51 -24.57 -8.34
N ILE A 552 -22.49 -24.14 -7.08
CA ILE A 552 -21.36 -23.46 -6.45
C ILE A 552 -20.84 -24.35 -5.33
N GLN A 553 -19.56 -24.73 -5.41
CA GLN A 553 -18.87 -25.39 -4.32
C GLN A 553 -18.18 -24.35 -3.44
N ILE A 554 -18.49 -24.32 -2.15
CA ILE A 554 -17.87 -23.45 -1.15
C ILE A 554 -17.07 -24.34 -0.20
N CYS A 555 -15.74 -24.16 -0.16
CA CYS A 555 -14.87 -25.01 0.63
C CYS A 555 -13.63 -24.29 1.17
N THR A 556 -13.09 -24.83 2.27
CA THR A 556 -11.82 -24.38 2.84
C THR A 556 -10.62 -24.93 2.05
N ALA A 557 -9.62 -24.10 1.78
CA ALA A 557 -8.35 -24.55 1.17
C ALA A 557 -7.60 -25.49 2.13
N ASN A 558 -7.59 -26.80 1.83
CA ASN A 558 -6.87 -27.79 2.61
C ASN A 558 -6.34 -28.91 1.71
N PRO A 559 -5.02 -29.19 1.69
CA PRO A 559 -4.43 -30.23 0.84
C PRO A 559 -4.88 -31.65 1.18
N ARG A 560 -5.45 -31.87 2.38
CA ARG A 560 -6.00 -33.17 2.80
C ARG A 560 -7.39 -33.45 2.21
N ASN A 561 -8.12 -32.43 1.77
CA ASN A 561 -9.45 -32.62 1.19
C ASN A 561 -9.32 -32.76 -0.34
N ALA A 562 -9.93 -33.79 -0.92
CA ALA A 562 -10.05 -33.96 -2.37
C ALA A 562 -11.08 -32.96 -2.94
N ILE A 563 -10.75 -31.68 -2.91
CA ILE A 563 -11.61 -30.55 -3.28
C ILE A 563 -12.02 -30.61 -4.76
N GLY A 564 -11.16 -31.18 -5.60
CA GLY A 564 -11.37 -31.36 -7.03
C GLY A 564 -12.20 -32.58 -7.43
N ASN A 565 -12.52 -33.50 -6.51
CA ASN A 565 -13.23 -34.72 -6.90
C ASN A 565 -14.69 -34.38 -7.27
N SER A 566 -15.02 -34.63 -8.54
CA SER A 566 -16.34 -34.40 -9.13
C SER A 566 -17.43 -35.36 -8.63
N MET A 567 -17.04 -36.44 -7.93
CA MET A 567 -17.99 -37.39 -7.32
C MET A 567 -19.00 -36.70 -6.40
N PHE A 568 -18.56 -35.70 -5.62
CA PHE A 568 -19.46 -34.96 -4.73
C PHE A 568 -20.54 -34.21 -5.50
N LEU A 569 -20.18 -33.53 -6.58
CA LEU A 569 -21.15 -32.88 -7.47
C LEU A 569 -22.11 -33.90 -8.11
N GLY A 570 -21.57 -35.02 -8.60
CA GLY A 570 -22.37 -36.08 -9.20
C GLY A 570 -23.38 -36.72 -8.23
N PHE A 571 -23.00 -36.85 -6.95
CA PHE A 571 -23.88 -37.29 -5.87
C PHE A 571 -25.02 -36.29 -5.65
N VAL A 572 -24.69 -35.02 -5.42
CA VAL A 572 -25.68 -33.95 -5.19
C VAL A 572 -26.69 -33.86 -6.34
N LYS A 573 -26.21 -33.89 -7.60
CA LYS A 573 -27.09 -33.89 -8.78
C LYS A 573 -27.97 -35.14 -8.84
N SER A 574 -27.43 -36.32 -8.54
CA SER A 574 -28.19 -37.57 -8.60
C SER A 574 -29.28 -37.65 -7.54
N CYS A 575 -29.10 -36.99 -6.39
CA CYS A 575 -30.11 -36.89 -5.34
C CYS A 575 -31.17 -35.81 -5.64
N GLY A 576 -30.97 -34.97 -6.66
CA GLY A 576 -31.81 -33.79 -6.89
C GLY A 576 -31.79 -32.80 -5.71
N ALA A 577 -30.68 -32.78 -4.97
CA ALA A 577 -30.51 -31.95 -3.79
C ALA A 577 -30.11 -30.53 -4.20
N ASP A 578 -30.61 -29.56 -3.44
CA ASP A 578 -30.24 -28.15 -3.57
C ASP A 578 -29.02 -27.80 -2.71
N ILE A 579 -28.82 -28.52 -1.61
CA ILE A 579 -27.67 -28.36 -0.71
C ILE A 579 -27.02 -29.72 -0.48
N GLY A 580 -25.72 -29.80 -0.68
CA GLY A 580 -24.88 -30.94 -0.33
C GLY A 580 -23.85 -30.56 0.72
N PHE A 581 -23.67 -31.40 1.74
CA PHE A 581 -22.54 -31.29 2.67
C PHE A 581 -21.62 -32.49 2.53
N GLN A 582 -20.32 -32.24 2.48
CA GLN A 582 -19.31 -33.27 2.63
C GLN A 582 -18.64 -33.12 3.99
N ILE A 583 -18.77 -34.15 4.84
CA ILE A 583 -18.34 -34.13 6.24
C ILE A 583 -17.34 -35.27 6.43
N SER A 584 -16.17 -34.97 7.00
CA SER A 584 -15.22 -35.98 7.47
C SER A 584 -15.36 -36.20 8.98
N GLU A 585 -15.00 -37.39 9.45
CA GLU A 585 -15.14 -37.77 10.85
C GLU A 585 -14.36 -36.83 11.81
N TYR A 586 -13.16 -36.39 11.41
CA TYR A 586 -12.35 -35.41 12.14
C TYR A 586 -12.86 -33.96 12.06
N ALA A 587 -13.72 -33.63 11.08
CA ALA A 587 -14.28 -32.29 10.93
C ALA A 587 -15.56 -32.05 11.74
N LYS A 588 -16.13 -33.09 12.38
CA LYS A 588 -17.36 -32.98 13.18
C LYS A 588 -17.27 -31.92 14.30
N HIS A 589 -16.04 -31.58 14.73
CA HIS A 589 -15.79 -30.62 15.80
C HIS A 589 -15.28 -29.24 15.34
N SER A 590 -15.11 -29.01 14.03
CA SER A 590 -14.60 -27.74 13.50
C SER A 590 -15.57 -27.14 12.48
N GLU A 591 -16.06 -25.92 12.74
CA GLU A 591 -16.89 -25.16 11.78
C GLU A 591 -16.06 -24.45 10.71
N GLU A 592 -14.73 -24.50 10.83
CA GLU A 592 -13.78 -23.87 9.91
C GLU A 592 -13.37 -24.80 8.76
N ARG A 593 -13.65 -26.11 8.90
CA ARG A 593 -13.44 -27.11 7.86
C ARG A 593 -14.76 -27.50 7.23
N PHE A 594 -15.04 -26.96 6.06
CA PHE A 594 -16.28 -27.24 5.35
C PHE A 594 -16.03 -27.51 3.86
N ASN A 595 -16.91 -28.32 3.28
CA ASN A 595 -17.06 -28.45 1.84
C ASN A 595 -18.55 -28.62 1.54
N THR A 596 -19.15 -27.59 0.97
CA THR A 596 -20.59 -27.49 0.73
C THR A 596 -20.84 -27.24 -0.76
N MET A 597 -21.84 -27.92 -1.31
CA MET A 597 -22.32 -27.70 -2.68
C MET A 597 -23.70 -27.04 -2.61
N LEU A 598 -23.90 -25.95 -3.33
CA LEU A 598 -25.15 -25.20 -3.34
C LEU A 598 -25.64 -25.00 -4.76
N SER A 599 -26.92 -25.26 -5.01
CA SER A 599 -27.55 -24.90 -6.28
C SER A 599 -27.67 -23.39 -6.43
N MET A 600 -27.64 -22.89 -7.67
CA MET A 600 -27.87 -21.48 -7.95
C MET A 600 -29.24 -21.00 -7.44
N ASN A 601 -30.25 -21.87 -7.37
CA ASN A 601 -31.56 -21.54 -6.83
C ASN A 601 -31.48 -21.16 -5.34
N VAL A 602 -30.82 -22.00 -4.52
CA VAL A 602 -30.60 -21.69 -3.10
C VAL A 602 -29.71 -20.47 -2.95
N MET A 603 -28.69 -20.31 -3.79
CA MET A 603 -27.81 -19.15 -3.71
C MET A 603 -28.56 -17.83 -3.98
N LYS A 604 -29.43 -17.80 -5.00
CA LYS A 604 -30.30 -16.65 -5.27
C LYS A 604 -31.25 -16.37 -4.09
N LYS A 605 -31.80 -17.41 -3.44
CA LYS A 605 -32.63 -17.25 -2.23
C LYS A 605 -31.83 -16.67 -1.05
N LEU A 606 -30.64 -17.18 -0.79
CA LEU A 606 -29.76 -16.72 0.29
C LEU A 606 -29.32 -15.26 0.10
N THR A 607 -28.92 -14.91 -1.11
CA THR A 607 -28.46 -13.55 -1.42
C THR A 607 -29.60 -12.52 -1.40
N ASN A 608 -30.80 -12.87 -1.89
CA ASN A 608 -31.97 -12.00 -1.80
C ASN A 608 -32.50 -11.84 -0.36
N HIS A 609 -32.33 -12.86 0.47
CA HIS A 609 -32.79 -12.89 1.85
C HIS A 609 -31.62 -13.00 2.83
N ILE A 610 -30.66 -12.08 2.75
CA ILE A 610 -29.50 -12.08 3.68
C ILE A 610 -29.95 -12.13 5.15
N ASN A 611 -31.13 -11.55 5.46
CA ASN A 611 -31.84 -11.58 6.74
C ASN A 611 -32.10 -12.99 7.32
N LYS A 612 -31.89 -14.06 6.54
CA LYS A 612 -32.04 -15.46 6.98
C LYS A 612 -30.73 -16.08 7.47
N LEU A 613 -29.59 -15.41 7.26
CA LEU A 613 -28.32 -15.83 7.84
C LEU A 613 -28.41 -15.81 9.36
N GLU A 614 -27.93 -16.87 9.97
CA GLU A 614 -27.94 -16.99 11.42
C GLU A 614 -26.61 -16.52 11.99
N PHE A 615 -26.69 -15.62 12.96
CA PHE A 615 -25.54 -15.12 13.70
C PHE A 615 -25.57 -15.60 15.14
N TYR A 616 -24.40 -15.87 15.68
CA TYR A 616 -24.17 -16.14 17.08
C TYR A 616 -23.04 -15.25 17.59
N ALA A 617 -23.02 -15.00 18.89
CA ALA A 617 -21.95 -14.26 19.52
C ALA A 617 -20.99 -15.18 20.26
N THR A 618 -19.69 -14.99 20.01
CA THR A 618 -18.61 -15.63 20.76
C THR A 618 -18.05 -14.62 21.76
N PRO A 619 -18.14 -14.87 23.08
CA PRO A 619 -17.54 -14.00 24.08
C PRO A 619 -16.01 -13.96 23.93
N LYS A 620 -15.44 -12.76 23.86
CA LYS A 620 -13.99 -12.54 23.76
C LYS A 620 -13.54 -11.41 24.67
N LEU A 621 -12.26 -11.45 25.02
CA LEU A 621 -11.57 -10.44 25.78
C LEU A 621 -10.85 -9.52 24.79
N ASN A 622 -11.27 -8.25 24.71
CA ASN A 622 -10.69 -7.27 23.80
C ASN A 622 -10.40 -5.95 24.52
N SER A 623 -9.14 -5.53 24.47
CA SER A 623 -8.73 -4.18 24.84
C SER A 623 -9.32 -3.18 23.86
N HIS A 624 -9.82 -2.06 24.35
CA HIS A 624 -10.49 -1.06 23.50
C HIS A 624 -10.34 0.35 24.06
N VAL A 625 -10.66 1.33 23.25
CA VAL A 625 -10.64 2.75 23.63
C VAL A 625 -12.06 3.24 23.87
N GLU A 626 -12.29 3.84 25.04
CA GLU A 626 -13.53 4.53 25.37
C GLU A 626 -13.27 6.01 25.62
N LYS A 627 -14.27 6.85 25.34
CA LYS A 627 -14.20 8.28 25.63
C LYS A 627 -14.89 8.59 26.96
N VAL A 628 -14.13 9.03 27.95
CA VAL A 628 -14.59 9.42 29.29
C VAL A 628 -14.17 10.87 29.56
N ASP A 629 -15.10 11.72 30.01
CA ASP A 629 -14.84 13.12 30.39
C ASP A 629 -14.05 13.96 29.37
N LYS A 630 -14.26 13.67 28.08
CA LYS A 630 -13.60 14.29 26.90
C LYS A 630 -12.21 13.74 26.55
N GLU A 631 -11.67 12.83 27.34
CA GLU A 631 -10.41 12.14 27.05
C GLU A 631 -10.67 10.72 26.54
N PHE A 632 -9.73 10.18 25.77
CA PHE A 632 -9.77 8.80 25.31
C PHE A 632 -8.89 7.94 26.22
N ILE A 633 -9.46 6.88 26.76
CA ILE A 633 -8.81 6.00 27.75
C ILE A 633 -8.77 4.59 27.19
N ASP A 634 -7.61 3.95 27.32
CA ASP A 634 -7.43 2.53 27.02
C ASP A 634 -8.04 1.69 28.16
N VAL A 635 -8.97 0.82 27.79
CA VAL A 635 -9.67 -0.10 28.71
C VAL A 635 -9.13 -1.51 28.47
N ILE A 636 -8.47 -2.05 29.49
CA ILE A 636 -7.96 -3.43 29.50
C ILE A 636 -8.86 -4.26 30.43
N PRO A 637 -9.75 -5.10 29.87
CA PRO A 637 -10.68 -5.91 30.66
C PRO A 637 -9.99 -7.12 31.31
N ALA A 638 -10.47 -7.53 32.50
CA ALA A 638 -9.99 -8.74 33.20
C ALA A 638 -10.78 -10.02 32.85
N ALA A 639 -11.88 -9.90 32.11
CA ALA A 639 -12.77 -10.99 31.71
C ALA A 639 -13.40 -10.68 30.33
N PRO A 640 -14.00 -11.66 29.62
CA PRO A 640 -14.62 -11.43 28.31
C PRO A 640 -15.68 -10.32 28.36
N ASN A 641 -15.33 -9.16 27.79
CA ASN A 641 -16.10 -7.91 27.80
C ASN A 641 -16.80 -7.63 26.46
N SER A 642 -16.64 -8.51 25.48
CA SER A 642 -17.07 -8.26 24.10
C SER A 642 -17.64 -9.51 23.43
N TYR A 643 -18.33 -9.29 22.33
CA TYR A 643 -18.86 -10.31 21.45
C TYR A 643 -18.28 -10.14 20.05
N GLU A 644 -17.69 -11.22 19.55
CA GLU A 644 -17.47 -11.40 18.11
C GLU A 644 -18.73 -11.99 17.49
N LEU A 645 -19.25 -11.32 16.46
CA LEU A 645 -20.46 -11.73 15.74
C LEU A 645 -20.08 -12.67 14.60
N ARG A 646 -20.39 -13.95 14.75
CA ARG A 646 -20.00 -15.01 13.81
C ARG A 646 -21.21 -15.67 13.16
N SER A 647 -21.03 -16.15 11.94
CA SER A 647 -22.01 -16.93 11.18
C SER A 647 -21.33 -18.14 10.55
N SER A 648 -22.04 -19.27 10.55
CA SER A 648 -21.55 -20.55 10.06
C SER A 648 -22.10 -20.86 8.68
N ILE A 649 -21.35 -21.60 7.86
CA ILE A 649 -21.80 -22.08 6.55
C ILE A 649 -23.12 -22.88 6.66
N TYR A 650 -23.33 -23.57 7.78
CA TYR A 650 -24.55 -24.37 8.05
C TYR A 650 -25.82 -23.51 8.16
N SER A 651 -25.70 -22.20 8.36
CA SER A 651 -26.85 -21.28 8.35
C SER A 651 -27.62 -21.28 7.03
N CYS A 652 -27.01 -21.77 5.93
CA CYS A 652 -27.71 -21.94 4.66
C CYS A 652 -28.92 -22.90 4.73
N LEU A 653 -28.94 -23.81 5.72
CA LEU A 653 -30.06 -24.72 5.96
C LEU A 653 -31.36 -23.96 6.29
N ASN A 654 -31.29 -22.75 6.81
CA ASN A 654 -32.49 -21.94 7.09
C ASN A 654 -33.17 -21.40 5.82
N ALA A 655 -32.52 -21.50 4.65
CA ALA A 655 -33.08 -21.08 3.37
C ALA A 655 -33.63 -22.23 2.52
N CYS A 656 -33.51 -23.48 2.98
CA CYS A 656 -33.90 -24.67 2.22
C CYS A 656 -34.64 -25.67 3.12
N SER A 657 -35.54 -26.44 2.53
CA SER A 657 -36.19 -27.55 3.24
C SER A 657 -35.23 -28.75 3.35
N LEU A 658 -35.31 -29.49 4.45
CA LEU A 658 -34.36 -30.59 4.74
C LEU A 658 -34.50 -31.77 3.74
N ASP A 659 -35.68 -31.93 3.15
CA ASP A 659 -35.96 -32.85 2.04
C ASP A 659 -35.32 -32.43 0.70
N LYS A 660 -34.49 -31.38 0.70
CA LYS A 660 -33.64 -30.95 -0.42
C LYS A 660 -32.15 -30.94 -0.07
N VAL A 661 -31.79 -31.54 1.06
CA VAL A 661 -30.41 -31.63 1.57
C VAL A 661 -29.90 -33.07 1.46
N CYS A 662 -28.64 -33.23 1.07
CA CYS A 662 -27.93 -34.52 1.11
C CYS A 662 -26.58 -34.40 1.82
N VAL A 663 -26.13 -35.50 2.43
CA VAL A 663 -24.87 -35.54 3.17
C VAL A 663 -23.97 -36.67 2.66
N MET A 664 -22.73 -36.34 2.33
CA MET A 664 -21.68 -37.28 2.00
C MET A 664 -20.71 -37.38 3.20
N GLU A 665 -20.74 -38.50 3.90
CA GLU A 665 -19.84 -38.78 5.02
C GLU A 665 -18.59 -39.50 4.50
N ILE A 666 -17.42 -38.93 4.77
CA ILE A 666 -16.12 -39.58 4.54
C ILE A 666 -15.70 -40.23 5.86
N THR A 667 -15.82 -41.55 5.92
CA THR A 667 -15.26 -42.40 6.99
C THR A 667 -13.86 -42.80 6.56
N GLU A 668 -12.88 -42.94 7.45
CA GLU A 668 -11.61 -43.57 7.04
C GLU A 668 -11.82 -45.05 6.70
#